data_AF-A0A1V9Y0Q7-F1
#
_entry.id   AF-A0A1V9Y0Q7-F1
#
_cell.length_a   1.000
_cell.length_b   1.000
_cell.length_c   1.000
_cell.angle_alpha   90.00
_cell.angle_beta   90.00
_cell.angle_gamma   90.00
#
_symmetry.space_group_name_H-M   'P 1'
#
loop_
_entity.id
_entity.type
_entity.pdbx_description
1 polymer ?
#
loop_
_entity_poly.entity_id
_entity_poly.type
_entity_poly.pdbx_seq_one_letter_code
_entity_poly.pdbx_strand_id
1 'polypeptide(L)'
;MPRSTRWPIQRSSNISGDIMLGALFPIHEANSSYECGRIQIEDEGVQQLEALLYTIKKINEDQSILPGVKLGVIALDSCDNSAYALEQSLDFIKGFISRNNFFKTERQLLCSDGSLPTYRNGSFDNVVGIIGGQSSSVSIQLANLLRLFKVPQISYQSTSPTLSNKGKFEYFFRTVPSDSNQVLAIMEILKEFRWTYVSIVYSDTDYGNRGYEKLQELAARYNICFSNPQSINADFNETKYDLIIQNLMNKSNARVVVVFSDKQVAKKLMKAAYRKRASRRFVWIGSDAWGGLKTLFETDGERAVVEGAINVLPKQRALAGFKEYFSQLNPTTHKQNPWFAEYWEEFWKCRMVEFAETPFNGNFTSWCNTNKSIPTQEFKGLHFVRDAAYAFAYALHDIHKMRCGNQTGICGEMRNMGIDGTVLKSALEKVSFKDESGKPFRFLPSGDAPPRYTIINFQRNERPDGKHEFIWKPVGSYDPSDDGEAHLELRRDEMVFKWDETPYPRSYCSEECRRDQVMLKLEGDTCCWICSNCTQYQFLRDKNHCEDCELGYLPNDDKTKCVKIPEVYLDYRNPWAIGSISFASFGMLVVVFIALVFRKFSSTPIIKASGRELSYLLLFGIFLSFLLTFVIVAKPTSITCGLTRFFLGFCYTMCYAAIVTKTSRIARIFAQGSRGRQAKIRYTSPTSQLFITAILVSVEVVVNALWLMHDPPKPTNIYPTREESVLICARSDDHKYLIGLVYPFVLMCFCTIYAFKTRKCPDGFNEARYLTFTNYTTCVIWLAFLPLFILSTSNAIRAVTLSFLLNLSGTVQIFCLFVPKVYIALFKPSKNTKESIMCHHNRIGQQQFCQSSTLSRSTGTICCNAQLSVSEGHINRFCHRDVHTGVPLPGISLNNSTSNIFLVVPQSNEAGDIQSLASSDLISLAPTREVKALVHLRTSGSSSATASKVTCTAERNSDTM
;
A
#
# COMPACT_ATOMS: atom_id res chain seq x y z
N MET A 1 -10.69 22.93 -70.45
CA MET A 1 -11.27 21.98 -69.48
C MET A 1 -12.16 21.02 -70.25
N PRO A 2 -11.94 19.69 -70.19
CA PRO A 2 -12.92 18.70 -70.59
C PRO A 2 -14.14 18.73 -69.64
N ARG A 3 -15.22 18.04 -70.02
CA ARG A 3 -16.49 18.02 -69.27
C ARG A 3 -16.30 17.44 -67.85
N SER A 4 -16.98 18.03 -66.88
CA SER A 4 -17.19 17.40 -65.57
C SER A 4 -18.16 16.23 -65.73
N THR A 5 -17.64 15.00 -65.77
CA THR A 5 -18.44 13.78 -65.60
C THR A 5 -18.68 13.57 -64.11
N ARG A 6 -19.95 13.66 -63.67
CA ARG A 6 -20.32 13.31 -62.28
C ARG A 6 -19.95 11.84 -62.05
N TRP A 7 -19.09 11.60 -61.07
CA TRP A 7 -18.60 10.27 -60.71
C TRP A 7 -18.98 9.96 -59.25
N PRO A 8 -19.61 8.79 -58.98
CA PRO A 8 -19.86 7.68 -59.89
C PRO A 8 -21.09 7.91 -60.80
N ILE A 9 -21.23 7.08 -61.83
CA ILE A 9 -22.47 6.97 -62.59
C ILE A 9 -23.48 6.18 -61.75
N GLN A 10 -24.69 6.72 -61.49
CA GLN A 10 -25.72 5.97 -60.75
C GLN A 10 -26.07 4.68 -61.52
N ARG A 11 -25.81 3.53 -60.88
CA ARG A 11 -26.12 2.19 -61.37
C ARG A 11 -26.88 1.41 -60.28
N SER A 12 -27.62 0.39 -60.68
CA SER A 12 -28.28 -0.53 -59.75
C SER A 12 -28.30 -1.95 -60.33
N SER A 13 -27.99 -2.95 -59.50
CA SER A 13 -28.29 -4.34 -59.86
C SER A 13 -29.76 -4.61 -59.53
N ASN A 14 -30.53 -5.12 -60.48
CA ASN A 14 -31.95 -5.41 -60.31
C ASN A 14 -32.27 -6.81 -60.84
N ILE A 15 -32.68 -7.71 -59.95
CA ILE A 15 -33.23 -9.04 -60.28
C ILE A 15 -34.68 -9.06 -59.84
N SER A 16 -35.61 -9.05 -60.79
CA SER A 16 -37.04 -9.06 -60.53
C SER A 16 -37.51 -10.32 -59.82
N GLY A 17 -38.40 -10.16 -58.84
CA GLY A 17 -39.15 -11.22 -58.16
C GLY A 17 -40.53 -10.73 -57.75
N ASP A 18 -41.32 -11.60 -57.12
CA ASP A 18 -42.66 -11.28 -56.63
C ASP A 18 -42.61 -10.47 -55.31
N ILE A 19 -41.51 -10.58 -54.56
CA ILE A 19 -41.19 -9.77 -53.37
C ILE A 19 -39.74 -9.28 -53.54
N MET A 20 -39.49 -7.98 -53.37
CA MET A 20 -38.14 -7.42 -53.53
C MET A 20 -37.47 -7.15 -52.18
N LEU A 21 -36.17 -7.41 -52.10
CA LEU A 21 -35.28 -6.92 -51.04
C LEU A 21 -34.38 -5.81 -51.61
N GLY A 22 -34.21 -4.73 -50.86
CA GLY A 22 -33.20 -3.73 -51.19
C GLY A 22 -31.85 -4.12 -50.59
N ALA A 23 -30.76 -3.69 -51.19
CA ALA A 23 -29.43 -3.91 -50.63
C ALA A 23 -28.50 -2.70 -50.83
N LEU A 24 -27.58 -2.50 -49.89
CA LEU A 24 -26.47 -1.56 -50.02
C LEU A 24 -25.14 -2.27 -49.75
N PHE A 25 -24.26 -2.22 -50.74
CA PHE A 25 -22.89 -2.74 -50.68
C PHE A 25 -21.89 -1.63 -51.03
N PRO A 26 -20.72 -1.56 -50.40
CA PRO A 26 -19.69 -0.59 -50.76
C PRO A 26 -18.95 -1.10 -51.99
N ILE A 27 -19.46 -0.79 -53.18
CA ILE A 27 -18.83 -1.21 -54.43
C ILE A 27 -17.56 -0.39 -54.68
N HIS A 28 -17.58 0.92 -54.38
CA HIS A 28 -16.41 1.79 -54.47
C HIS A 28 -15.89 2.24 -53.09
N GLU A 29 -14.60 2.57 -52.99
CA GLU A 29 -13.98 3.15 -51.80
C GLU A 29 -14.50 4.58 -51.53
N ALA A 30 -14.49 5.02 -50.28
CA ALA A 30 -14.73 6.42 -49.95
C ALA A 30 -13.57 7.28 -50.46
N ASN A 31 -13.87 8.43 -51.07
CA ASN A 31 -12.87 9.31 -51.68
C ASN A 31 -13.12 10.79 -51.28
N SER A 32 -12.08 11.62 -51.36
CA SER A 32 -12.16 13.06 -51.04
C SER A 32 -12.18 13.97 -52.28
N SER A 33 -11.82 13.45 -53.46
CA SER A 33 -11.78 14.19 -54.73
C SER A 33 -13.01 13.94 -55.62
N TYR A 34 -13.78 12.90 -55.32
CA TYR A 34 -14.98 12.46 -56.04
C TYR A 34 -16.02 11.95 -55.02
N GLU A 35 -17.30 11.82 -55.40
CA GLU A 35 -18.33 11.27 -54.49
C GLU A 35 -17.98 9.83 -54.05
N CYS A 36 -17.32 9.06 -54.94
CA CYS A 36 -16.82 7.70 -54.72
C CYS A 36 -15.47 7.47 -55.44
N GLY A 37 -14.66 6.52 -54.96
CA GLY A 37 -13.31 6.22 -55.48
C GLY A 37 -13.24 5.01 -56.41
N ARG A 38 -12.13 4.26 -56.33
CA ARG A 38 -11.90 2.99 -57.04
C ARG A 38 -12.84 1.88 -56.55
N ILE A 39 -13.05 0.86 -57.39
CA ILE A 39 -13.85 -0.32 -57.02
C ILE A 39 -13.13 -1.19 -55.97
N GLN A 40 -13.84 -1.63 -54.93
CA GLN A 40 -13.28 -2.31 -53.77
C GLN A 40 -12.94 -3.78 -54.09
N ILE A 41 -11.67 -4.05 -54.38
CA ILE A 41 -11.14 -5.43 -54.49
C ILE A 41 -10.85 -6.02 -53.10
N GLU A 42 -10.40 -5.22 -52.13
CA GLU A 42 -9.94 -5.70 -50.81
C GLU A 42 -11.06 -6.01 -49.81
N ASP A 43 -12.15 -5.24 -49.84
CA ASP A 43 -13.30 -5.38 -48.94
C ASP A 43 -14.41 -6.26 -49.53
N GLU A 44 -14.15 -6.87 -50.70
CA GLU A 44 -15.00 -7.88 -51.33
C GLU A 44 -16.39 -7.37 -51.75
N GLY A 45 -16.68 -6.06 -51.75
CA GLY A 45 -18.05 -5.50 -51.94
C GLY A 45 -18.82 -6.00 -53.18
N VAL A 46 -18.13 -6.19 -54.32
CA VAL A 46 -18.71 -6.83 -55.53
C VAL A 46 -19.05 -8.31 -55.30
N GLN A 47 -18.23 -9.02 -54.53
CA GLN A 47 -18.42 -10.43 -54.20
C GLN A 47 -19.49 -10.62 -53.11
N GLN A 48 -19.64 -9.67 -52.19
CA GLN A 48 -20.75 -9.62 -51.24
C GLN A 48 -22.09 -9.47 -51.98
N LEU A 49 -22.13 -8.60 -52.99
CA LEU A 49 -23.26 -8.50 -53.91
C LEU A 49 -23.49 -9.84 -54.64
N GLU A 50 -22.48 -10.43 -55.29
CA GLU A 50 -22.64 -11.75 -55.93
C GLU A 50 -23.07 -12.86 -54.96
N ALA A 51 -22.62 -12.83 -53.70
CA ALA A 51 -23.03 -13.78 -52.68
C ALA A 51 -24.52 -13.63 -52.32
N LEU A 52 -25.06 -12.40 -52.35
CA LEU A 52 -26.50 -12.17 -52.27
C LEU A 52 -27.23 -12.71 -53.52
N LEU A 53 -26.74 -12.40 -54.73
CA LEU A 53 -27.37 -12.87 -55.98
C LEU A 53 -27.39 -14.41 -56.06
N TYR A 54 -26.28 -15.06 -55.70
CA TYR A 54 -26.14 -16.51 -55.56
C TYR A 54 -27.11 -17.09 -54.50
N THR A 55 -27.18 -16.47 -53.32
CA THR A 55 -28.06 -16.94 -52.24
C THR A 55 -29.54 -16.82 -52.62
N ILE A 56 -29.94 -15.71 -53.24
CA ILE A 56 -31.32 -15.49 -53.69
C ILE A 56 -31.69 -16.47 -54.82
N LYS A 57 -30.76 -16.77 -55.74
CA LYS A 57 -30.93 -17.87 -56.70
C LYS A 57 -31.14 -19.21 -55.97
N LYS A 58 -30.36 -19.53 -54.94
CA LYS A 58 -30.50 -20.77 -54.17
C LYS A 58 -31.82 -20.86 -53.41
N ILE A 59 -32.28 -19.77 -52.79
CA ILE A 59 -33.60 -19.71 -52.14
C ILE A 59 -34.72 -19.92 -53.16
N ASN A 60 -34.63 -19.30 -54.35
CA ASN A 60 -35.61 -19.46 -55.42
C ASN A 60 -35.58 -20.85 -56.11
N GLU A 61 -34.53 -21.66 -55.89
CA GLU A 61 -34.44 -23.06 -56.33
C GLU A 61 -35.08 -24.01 -55.29
N ASP A 62 -35.03 -23.68 -54.00
CA ASP A 62 -35.52 -24.50 -52.88
C ASP A 62 -37.06 -24.45 -52.73
N GLN A 63 -37.72 -25.59 -52.93
CA GLN A 63 -39.19 -25.68 -52.80
C GLN A 63 -39.69 -25.78 -51.35
N SER A 64 -38.80 -25.86 -50.36
CA SER A 64 -39.18 -25.91 -48.94
C SER A 64 -39.38 -24.52 -48.29
N ILE A 65 -38.87 -23.46 -48.93
CA ILE A 65 -38.97 -22.07 -48.48
C ILE A 65 -39.73 -21.28 -49.56
N LEU A 66 -40.75 -20.51 -49.15
CA LEU A 66 -41.53 -19.65 -50.07
C LEU A 66 -42.01 -20.36 -51.36
N PRO A 67 -42.66 -21.54 -51.29
CA PRO A 67 -42.98 -22.36 -52.46
C PRO A 67 -43.82 -21.61 -53.49
N GLY A 68 -43.27 -21.45 -54.70
CA GLY A 68 -43.90 -20.73 -55.81
C GLY A 68 -43.85 -19.20 -55.73
N VAL A 69 -43.09 -18.61 -54.80
CA VAL A 69 -42.85 -17.15 -54.68
C VAL A 69 -41.37 -16.87 -54.91
N LYS A 70 -41.03 -15.96 -55.82
CA LYS A 70 -39.64 -15.57 -56.09
C LYS A 70 -39.24 -14.34 -55.29
N LEU A 71 -38.12 -14.42 -54.60
CA LEU A 71 -37.42 -13.24 -54.07
C LEU A 71 -36.60 -12.57 -55.17
N GLY A 72 -36.73 -11.25 -55.27
CA GLY A 72 -35.90 -10.38 -56.10
C GLY A 72 -35.03 -9.44 -55.27
N VAL A 73 -34.07 -8.77 -55.91
CA VAL A 73 -33.12 -7.85 -55.26
C VAL A 73 -32.95 -6.59 -56.07
N ILE A 74 -32.89 -5.44 -55.38
CA ILE A 74 -32.35 -4.18 -55.92
C ILE A 74 -31.16 -3.76 -55.07
N ALA A 75 -29.95 -3.85 -55.61
CA ALA A 75 -28.74 -3.41 -54.92
C ALA A 75 -28.25 -2.06 -55.46
N LEU A 76 -27.95 -1.15 -54.53
CA LEU A 76 -27.32 0.14 -54.76
C LEU A 76 -25.91 0.16 -54.15
N ASP A 77 -25.08 1.06 -54.63
CA ASP A 77 -23.75 1.33 -54.06
C ASP A 77 -23.86 2.26 -52.84
N SER A 78 -23.09 1.99 -51.78
CA SER A 78 -22.93 2.88 -50.63
C SER A 78 -21.64 3.70 -50.67
N CYS A 79 -20.66 3.32 -51.50
CA CYS A 79 -19.30 3.87 -51.57
C CYS A 79 -18.55 3.95 -50.24
N ASP A 80 -18.96 3.15 -49.24
CA ASP A 80 -18.60 3.28 -47.82
C ASP A 80 -18.75 4.72 -47.24
N ASN A 81 -19.63 5.53 -47.84
CA ASN A 81 -19.81 6.94 -47.54
C ASN A 81 -21.24 7.18 -47.02
N SER A 82 -21.37 7.61 -45.76
CA SER A 82 -22.67 7.77 -45.09
C SER A 82 -23.56 8.86 -45.68
N ALA A 83 -23.00 9.85 -46.38
CA ALA A 83 -23.78 10.86 -47.11
C ALA A 83 -24.27 10.31 -48.47
N TYR A 84 -23.38 9.67 -49.23
CA TYR A 84 -23.73 9.08 -50.54
C TYR A 84 -24.75 7.95 -50.40
N ALA A 85 -24.55 7.04 -49.44
CA ALA A 85 -25.49 5.96 -49.14
C ALA A 85 -26.88 6.49 -48.73
N LEU A 86 -26.95 7.66 -48.08
CA LEU A 86 -28.20 8.32 -47.74
C LEU A 86 -28.88 8.93 -48.98
N GLU A 87 -28.14 9.56 -49.90
CA GLU A 87 -28.67 10.03 -51.20
C GLU A 87 -29.25 8.86 -52.01
N GLN A 88 -28.51 7.75 -52.15
CA GLN A 88 -29.00 6.56 -52.86
C GLN A 88 -30.23 5.95 -52.19
N SER A 89 -30.29 5.98 -50.85
CA SER A 89 -31.44 5.46 -50.10
C SER A 89 -32.74 6.21 -50.35
N LEU A 90 -32.70 7.46 -50.84
CA LEU A 90 -33.90 8.23 -51.21
C LEU A 90 -34.73 7.53 -52.31
N ASP A 91 -34.12 6.70 -53.15
CA ASP A 91 -34.84 5.94 -54.17
C ASP A 91 -35.64 4.77 -53.58
N PHE A 92 -35.15 4.15 -52.50
CA PHE A 92 -35.97 3.24 -51.68
C PHE A 92 -37.11 3.99 -50.98
N ILE A 93 -36.88 5.20 -50.46
CA ILE A 93 -37.92 5.99 -49.78
C ILE A 93 -39.08 6.35 -50.73
N LYS A 94 -38.78 6.74 -51.97
CA LYS A 94 -39.80 6.98 -53.02
C LYS A 94 -40.66 5.73 -53.24
N GLY A 95 -40.01 4.56 -53.31
CA GLY A 95 -40.68 3.26 -53.36
C GLY A 95 -41.57 2.98 -52.16
N PHE A 96 -41.10 3.22 -50.93
CA PHE A 96 -41.90 3.01 -49.72
C PHE A 96 -43.11 3.95 -49.63
N ILE A 97 -43.00 5.18 -50.14
CA ILE A 97 -44.13 6.12 -50.22
C ILE A 97 -45.18 5.61 -51.21
N SER A 98 -44.77 5.18 -52.41
CA SER A 98 -45.68 4.53 -53.38
C SER A 98 -46.36 3.29 -52.79
N ARG A 99 -45.58 2.37 -52.21
CA ARG A 99 -46.05 1.15 -51.56
C ARG A 99 -47.09 1.41 -50.48
N ASN A 100 -46.80 2.34 -49.57
CA ASN A 100 -47.73 2.72 -48.50
C ASN A 100 -49.02 3.35 -49.03
N ASN A 101 -48.95 4.06 -50.16
CA ASN A 101 -50.09 4.67 -50.83
C ASN A 101 -50.94 3.66 -51.64
N PHE A 102 -50.36 2.52 -52.03
CA PHE A 102 -51.09 1.39 -52.64
C PHE A 102 -51.86 0.57 -51.59
N PHE A 103 -51.22 0.25 -50.46
CA PHE A 103 -51.79 -0.68 -49.45
C PHE A 103 -52.63 -0.01 -48.34
N LYS A 104 -52.63 1.31 -48.20
CA LYS A 104 -53.52 2.01 -47.25
C LYS A 104 -54.91 2.26 -47.83
N THR A 105 -55.91 2.17 -46.96
CA THR A 105 -57.32 2.49 -47.26
C THR A 105 -57.50 3.95 -47.71
N GLU A 106 -56.76 4.87 -47.09
CA GLU A 106 -56.71 6.28 -47.47
C GLU A 106 -55.51 6.53 -48.40
N ARG A 107 -55.79 6.75 -49.68
CA ARG A 107 -54.80 7.12 -50.69
C ARG A 107 -54.43 8.60 -50.54
N GLN A 108 -53.18 8.87 -50.20
CA GLN A 108 -52.67 10.21 -49.90
C GLN A 108 -52.12 10.93 -51.14
N LEU A 109 -51.80 10.19 -52.21
CA LEU A 109 -51.23 10.72 -53.45
C LEU A 109 -51.90 10.06 -54.66
N LEU A 110 -52.29 10.85 -55.65
CA LEU A 110 -52.72 10.37 -56.97
C LEU A 110 -51.99 11.17 -58.06
N CYS A 111 -51.75 10.51 -59.19
CA CYS A 111 -51.29 11.18 -60.41
C CYS A 111 -52.43 12.00 -61.05
N SER A 112 -52.09 12.93 -61.95
CA SER A 112 -53.06 13.82 -62.62
C SER A 112 -54.08 13.10 -63.51
N ASP A 113 -53.84 11.83 -63.84
CA ASP A 113 -54.73 10.91 -64.58
C ASP A 113 -55.60 10.04 -63.65
N GLY A 114 -55.48 10.21 -62.33
CA GLY A 114 -56.15 9.39 -61.31
C GLY A 114 -55.47 8.04 -61.02
N SER A 115 -54.31 7.77 -61.63
CA SER A 115 -53.53 6.55 -61.32
C SER A 115 -52.78 6.65 -59.98
N LEU A 116 -52.33 5.51 -59.47
CA LEU A 116 -51.44 5.46 -58.31
C LEU A 116 -49.98 5.69 -58.76
N PRO A 117 -49.24 6.61 -58.12
CA PRO A 117 -47.84 6.87 -58.47
C PRO A 117 -46.96 5.64 -58.19
N THR A 118 -46.22 5.18 -59.18
CA THR A 118 -45.23 4.07 -59.09
C THR A 118 -43.82 4.58 -59.35
N TYR A 119 -42.80 4.07 -58.64
CA TYR A 119 -41.42 4.51 -58.79
C TYR A 119 -40.60 3.56 -59.66
N ARG A 120 -39.97 4.09 -60.72
CA ARG A 120 -39.15 3.37 -61.71
C ARG A 120 -39.80 2.02 -62.13
N ASN A 121 -41.00 2.10 -62.71
CA ASN A 121 -41.78 0.96 -63.20
C ASN A 121 -42.08 -0.13 -62.14
N GLY A 122 -42.33 0.27 -60.88
CA GLY A 122 -42.78 -0.66 -59.83
C GLY A 122 -41.68 -1.48 -59.15
N SER A 123 -40.40 -1.30 -59.53
CA SER A 123 -39.32 -2.13 -58.97
C SER A 123 -39.08 -1.83 -57.48
N PHE A 124 -38.94 -0.55 -57.12
CA PHE A 124 -38.68 -0.11 -55.75
C PHE A 124 -39.91 -0.19 -54.85
N ASP A 125 -41.10 -0.07 -55.44
CA ASP A 125 -42.40 -0.10 -54.74
C ASP A 125 -42.66 -1.47 -54.07
N ASN A 126 -42.02 -2.54 -54.56
CA ASN A 126 -42.13 -3.90 -54.02
C ASN A 126 -41.07 -4.24 -52.95
N VAL A 127 -40.23 -3.28 -52.53
CA VAL A 127 -39.18 -3.53 -51.52
C VAL A 127 -39.77 -3.59 -50.11
N VAL A 128 -39.51 -4.69 -49.39
CA VAL A 128 -40.07 -4.94 -48.05
C VAL A 128 -39.06 -4.86 -46.90
N GLY A 129 -37.76 -4.95 -47.20
CA GLY A 129 -36.66 -4.93 -46.24
C GLY A 129 -35.33 -4.64 -46.92
N ILE A 130 -34.33 -4.20 -46.15
CA ILE A 130 -33.00 -3.82 -46.65
C ILE A 130 -31.89 -4.72 -46.05
N ILE A 131 -30.96 -5.16 -46.90
CA ILE A 131 -29.71 -5.84 -46.50
C ILE A 131 -28.55 -4.83 -46.55
N GLY A 132 -27.79 -4.72 -45.45
CA GLY A 132 -26.66 -3.78 -45.30
C GLY A 132 -26.88 -2.68 -44.26
N GLY A 133 -26.04 -1.65 -44.19
CA GLY A 133 -24.78 -1.53 -44.93
C GLY A 133 -23.63 -2.30 -44.26
N GLN A 134 -22.41 -2.16 -44.79
CA GLN A 134 -21.18 -2.71 -44.22
C GLN A 134 -20.76 -1.95 -42.96
N SER A 135 -20.34 -0.69 -43.11
CA SER A 135 -19.86 0.14 -42.00
C SER A 135 -20.98 0.61 -41.06
N SER A 136 -20.66 0.66 -39.76
CA SER A 136 -21.60 1.04 -38.71
C SER A 136 -22.14 2.47 -38.87
N SER A 137 -21.34 3.39 -39.41
CA SER A 137 -21.74 4.77 -39.71
C SER A 137 -22.84 4.85 -40.78
N VAL A 138 -22.70 4.10 -41.89
CA VAL A 138 -23.73 3.97 -42.94
C VAL A 138 -24.99 3.34 -42.35
N SER A 139 -24.86 2.24 -41.59
CA SER A 139 -26.01 1.53 -41.01
C SER A 139 -26.78 2.36 -39.99
N ILE A 140 -26.13 3.20 -39.18
CA ILE A 140 -26.79 4.11 -38.23
C ILE A 140 -27.67 5.13 -38.98
N GLN A 141 -27.13 5.76 -40.04
CA GLN A 141 -27.87 6.75 -40.82
C GLN A 141 -29.05 6.13 -41.57
N LEU A 142 -28.85 4.94 -42.13
CA LEU A 142 -29.90 4.18 -42.81
C LEU A 142 -31.01 3.76 -41.83
N ALA A 143 -30.67 3.22 -40.66
CA ALA A 143 -31.65 2.78 -39.66
C ALA A 143 -32.46 3.95 -39.08
N ASN A 144 -31.86 5.14 -38.91
CA ASN A 144 -32.55 6.36 -38.50
C ASN A 144 -33.67 6.78 -39.47
N LEU A 145 -33.51 6.47 -40.77
CA LEU A 145 -34.45 6.77 -41.85
C LEU A 145 -35.48 5.64 -42.04
N LEU A 146 -35.04 4.38 -42.18
CA LEU A 146 -35.92 3.22 -42.45
C LEU A 146 -36.98 2.98 -41.37
N ARG A 147 -36.66 3.27 -40.10
CA ARG A 147 -37.60 3.19 -38.97
C ARG A 147 -38.84 4.08 -39.16
N LEU A 148 -38.74 5.21 -39.85
CA LEU A 148 -39.88 6.11 -40.13
C LEU A 148 -40.91 5.45 -41.06
N PHE A 149 -40.44 4.58 -41.95
CA PHE A 149 -41.26 3.78 -42.87
C PHE A 149 -41.51 2.36 -42.34
N LYS A 150 -41.09 2.07 -41.10
CA LYS A 150 -41.13 0.76 -40.42
C LYS A 150 -40.44 -0.38 -41.19
N VAL A 151 -39.44 -0.09 -42.02
CA VAL A 151 -38.79 -1.09 -42.89
C VAL A 151 -37.66 -1.78 -42.11
N PRO A 152 -37.67 -3.12 -41.97
CA PRO A 152 -36.57 -3.86 -41.35
C PRO A 152 -35.26 -3.79 -42.15
N GLN A 153 -34.15 -3.69 -41.42
CA GLN A 153 -32.79 -3.65 -41.95
C GLN A 153 -31.97 -4.78 -41.32
N ILE A 154 -31.25 -5.57 -42.12
CA ILE A 154 -30.32 -6.59 -41.64
C ILE A 154 -28.91 -6.26 -42.17
N SER A 155 -28.00 -5.80 -41.29
CA SER A 155 -26.59 -5.61 -41.66
C SER A 155 -25.81 -6.93 -41.59
N TYR A 156 -24.90 -7.12 -42.53
CA TYR A 156 -23.97 -8.25 -42.59
C TYR A 156 -22.59 -7.95 -41.96
N GLN A 157 -22.31 -6.72 -41.50
CA GLN A 157 -20.98 -6.36 -40.98
C GLN A 157 -20.92 -5.17 -39.99
N SER A 158 -22.02 -4.47 -39.69
CA SER A 158 -22.02 -3.32 -38.78
C SER A 158 -22.07 -3.74 -37.30
N THR A 159 -20.93 -3.82 -36.62
CA THR A 159 -20.79 -4.38 -35.27
C THR A 159 -20.98 -3.40 -34.10
N SER A 160 -21.05 -2.08 -34.33
CA SER A 160 -21.11 -1.05 -33.26
C SER A 160 -22.17 -1.33 -32.18
N PRO A 161 -21.86 -1.14 -30.87
CA PRO A 161 -22.82 -1.33 -29.77
C PRO A 161 -24.04 -0.42 -29.87
N THR A 162 -23.90 0.76 -30.48
CA THR A 162 -24.98 1.75 -30.67
C THR A 162 -26.22 1.15 -31.32
N LEU A 163 -26.03 0.28 -32.32
CA LEU A 163 -27.11 -0.32 -33.12
C LEU A 163 -27.95 -1.36 -32.36
N SER A 164 -27.42 -1.94 -31.28
CA SER A 164 -28.13 -2.90 -30.42
C SER A 164 -29.24 -2.25 -29.57
N ASN A 165 -29.31 -0.91 -29.49
CA ASN A 165 -30.35 -0.20 -28.73
C ASN A 165 -31.69 -0.17 -29.49
N LYS A 166 -32.56 -1.15 -29.20
CA LYS A 166 -33.91 -1.28 -29.78
C LYS A 166 -34.85 -0.10 -29.49
N GLY A 167 -34.60 0.71 -28.46
CA GLY A 167 -35.34 1.95 -28.20
C GLY A 167 -35.05 3.08 -29.21
N LYS A 168 -33.91 3.03 -29.91
CA LYS A 168 -33.56 3.96 -31.00
C LYS A 168 -33.67 3.31 -32.39
N PHE A 169 -33.25 2.05 -32.50
CA PHE A 169 -33.13 1.27 -33.74
C PHE A 169 -34.02 0.02 -33.71
N GLU A 170 -35.32 0.24 -33.53
CA GLU A 170 -36.33 -0.84 -33.41
C GLU A 170 -36.26 -1.86 -34.57
N TYR A 171 -36.10 -1.37 -35.80
CA TYR A 171 -36.17 -2.18 -37.03
C TYR A 171 -34.81 -2.72 -37.51
N PHE A 172 -33.74 -2.53 -36.73
CA PHE A 172 -32.39 -2.97 -37.09
C PHE A 172 -32.06 -4.36 -36.52
N PHE A 173 -31.48 -5.22 -37.35
CA PHE A 173 -30.92 -6.52 -37.01
C PHE A 173 -29.53 -6.69 -37.67
N ARG A 174 -28.76 -7.69 -37.26
CA ARG A 174 -27.49 -8.04 -37.93
C ARG A 174 -27.09 -9.49 -37.78
N THR A 175 -26.47 -10.04 -38.82
CA THR A 175 -25.95 -11.42 -38.85
C THR A 175 -24.53 -11.54 -38.31
N VAL A 176 -23.87 -10.42 -37.98
CA VAL A 176 -22.65 -10.39 -37.16
C VAL A 176 -22.95 -10.07 -35.69
N PRO A 177 -22.11 -10.53 -34.75
CA PRO A 177 -22.19 -10.14 -33.34
C PRO A 177 -21.99 -8.63 -33.09
N SER A 178 -22.41 -8.17 -31.91
CA SER A 178 -22.10 -6.83 -31.38
C SER A 178 -20.68 -6.73 -30.82
N ASP A 179 -19.98 -5.61 -31.05
CA ASP A 179 -18.66 -5.30 -30.46
C ASP A 179 -18.64 -5.44 -28.93
N SER A 180 -19.78 -5.27 -28.26
CA SER A 180 -19.94 -5.53 -26.82
C SER A 180 -19.43 -6.92 -26.42
N ASN A 181 -19.59 -7.92 -27.29
CA ASN A 181 -19.13 -9.29 -27.06
C ASN A 181 -17.68 -9.49 -27.51
N GLN A 182 -17.21 -8.75 -28.52
CA GLN A 182 -15.81 -8.72 -28.93
C GLN A 182 -14.93 -8.14 -27.82
N VAL A 183 -15.41 -7.10 -27.14
CA VAL A 183 -14.77 -6.53 -25.95
C VAL A 183 -14.73 -7.54 -24.81
N LEU A 184 -15.81 -8.31 -24.55
CA LEU A 184 -15.78 -9.39 -23.55
C LEU A 184 -14.70 -10.45 -23.89
N ALA A 185 -14.60 -10.87 -25.15
CA ALA A 185 -13.54 -11.77 -25.60
C ALA A 185 -12.13 -11.18 -25.42
N ILE A 186 -11.93 -9.89 -25.74
CA ILE A 186 -10.66 -9.17 -25.50
C ILE A 186 -10.32 -9.13 -24.00
N MET A 187 -11.29 -8.89 -23.13
CA MET A 187 -11.08 -8.82 -21.69
C MET A 187 -10.74 -10.19 -21.07
N GLU A 188 -11.34 -11.27 -21.57
CA GLU A 188 -10.94 -12.64 -21.23
C GLU A 188 -9.53 -12.98 -21.74
N ILE A 189 -9.13 -12.54 -22.94
CA ILE A 189 -7.75 -12.70 -23.43
C ILE A 189 -6.75 -11.96 -22.52
N LEU A 190 -7.03 -10.69 -22.18
CA LEU A 190 -6.17 -9.89 -21.29
C LEU A 190 -5.98 -10.57 -19.91
N LYS A 191 -7.06 -11.11 -19.36
CA LYS A 191 -7.10 -11.87 -18.10
C LYS A 191 -6.30 -13.18 -18.19
N GLU A 192 -6.44 -13.95 -19.26
CA GLU A 192 -5.76 -15.24 -19.44
C GLU A 192 -4.23 -15.10 -19.63
N PHE A 193 -3.77 -13.97 -20.18
CA PHE A 193 -2.35 -13.60 -20.21
C PHE A 193 -1.87 -12.82 -18.96
N ARG A 194 -2.77 -12.54 -18.00
CA ARG A 194 -2.51 -11.76 -16.77
C ARG A 194 -1.96 -10.35 -17.04
N TRP A 195 -2.44 -9.72 -18.11
CA TRP A 195 -2.08 -8.35 -18.50
C TRP A 195 -2.95 -7.33 -17.77
N THR A 196 -2.41 -6.67 -16.75
CA THR A 196 -3.14 -5.71 -15.89
C THR A 196 -2.87 -4.24 -16.22
N TYR A 197 -1.84 -3.93 -17.03
CA TYR A 197 -1.54 -2.56 -17.47
C TYR A 197 -1.41 -2.54 -19.00
N VAL A 198 -2.35 -1.87 -19.66
CA VAL A 198 -2.61 -1.95 -21.10
C VAL A 198 -2.85 -0.54 -21.62
N SER A 199 -2.47 -0.25 -22.87
CA SER A 199 -2.87 1.01 -23.53
C SER A 199 -4.00 0.77 -24.53
N ILE A 200 -4.84 1.78 -24.78
CA ILE A 200 -5.86 1.71 -25.84
C ILE A 200 -5.59 2.80 -26.89
N VAL A 201 -5.72 2.43 -28.16
CA VAL A 201 -5.85 3.35 -29.28
C VAL A 201 -7.18 3.06 -29.99
N TYR A 202 -7.99 4.08 -30.27
CA TYR A 202 -9.31 3.90 -30.89
C TYR A 202 -9.59 4.97 -31.94
N SER A 203 -10.41 4.65 -32.96
CA SER A 203 -10.83 5.67 -33.93
C SER A 203 -11.90 6.61 -33.37
N ASP A 204 -11.83 7.88 -33.78
CA ASP A 204 -12.83 8.90 -33.47
C ASP A 204 -14.11 8.71 -34.32
N THR A 205 -14.80 7.58 -34.10
CA THR A 205 -16.00 7.15 -34.81
C THR A 205 -16.98 6.48 -33.83
N ASP A 206 -18.27 6.34 -34.21
CA ASP A 206 -19.29 5.57 -33.46
C ASP A 206 -18.95 4.07 -33.28
N TYR A 207 -17.87 3.60 -33.91
CA TYR A 207 -17.28 2.28 -33.71
C TYR A 207 -16.19 2.35 -32.64
N GLY A 208 -15.09 3.09 -32.89
CA GLY A 208 -13.94 3.17 -31.98
C GLY A 208 -14.27 3.76 -30.61
N ASN A 209 -15.05 4.86 -30.57
CA ASN A 209 -15.46 5.51 -29.32
C ASN A 209 -16.31 4.58 -28.44
N ARG A 210 -17.20 3.75 -29.04
CA ARG A 210 -18.06 2.81 -28.31
C ARG A 210 -17.32 1.55 -27.85
N GLY A 211 -16.38 1.06 -28.65
CA GLY A 211 -15.46 -0.01 -28.21
C GLY A 211 -14.62 0.43 -27.00
N TYR A 212 -14.11 1.66 -27.03
CA TYR A 212 -13.39 2.27 -25.91
C TYR A 212 -14.26 2.44 -24.65
N GLU A 213 -15.47 3.00 -24.77
CA GLU A 213 -16.42 3.12 -23.64
C GLU A 213 -16.66 1.75 -22.97
N LYS A 214 -16.87 0.70 -23.77
CA LYS A 214 -17.16 -0.65 -23.24
C LYS A 214 -15.94 -1.33 -22.63
N LEU A 215 -14.74 -1.09 -23.16
CA LEU A 215 -13.48 -1.49 -22.51
C LEU A 215 -13.34 -0.81 -21.14
N GLN A 216 -13.57 0.51 -21.07
CA GLN A 216 -13.46 1.28 -19.83
C GLN A 216 -14.49 0.86 -18.78
N GLU A 217 -15.73 0.54 -19.18
CA GLU A 217 -16.78 0.00 -18.31
C GLU A 217 -16.35 -1.31 -17.63
N LEU A 218 -15.74 -2.22 -18.39
CA LEU A 218 -15.37 -3.56 -17.92
C LEU A 218 -14.02 -3.61 -17.19
N ALA A 219 -13.17 -2.59 -17.33
CA ALA A 219 -11.82 -2.49 -16.77
C ALA A 219 -11.73 -2.95 -15.29
N ALA A 220 -12.61 -2.38 -14.44
CA ALA A 220 -12.64 -2.67 -13.02
C ALA A 220 -13.06 -4.11 -12.69
N ARG A 221 -13.99 -4.70 -13.44
CA ARG A 221 -14.46 -6.09 -13.24
C ARG A 221 -13.34 -7.11 -13.48
N TYR A 222 -12.40 -6.78 -14.36
CA TYR A 222 -11.30 -7.66 -14.75
C TYR A 222 -9.96 -7.35 -14.03
N ASN A 223 -9.91 -6.32 -13.18
CA ASN A 223 -8.68 -5.78 -12.58
C ASN A 223 -7.65 -5.33 -13.64
N ILE A 224 -8.13 -4.80 -14.77
CA ILE A 224 -7.31 -4.28 -15.88
C ILE A 224 -7.31 -2.76 -15.81
N CYS A 225 -6.15 -2.16 -16.05
CA CYS A 225 -5.98 -0.72 -16.09
C CYS A 225 -5.57 -0.24 -17.48
N PHE A 226 -6.32 0.72 -18.01
CA PHE A 226 -6.06 1.32 -19.31
C PHE A 226 -5.31 2.64 -19.16
N SER A 227 -4.03 2.63 -19.52
CA SER A 227 -3.13 3.77 -19.43
C SER A 227 -3.14 4.59 -20.71
N ASN A 228 -3.17 5.92 -20.56
CA ASN A 228 -2.97 6.90 -21.65
C ASN A 228 -3.78 6.58 -22.93
N PRO A 229 -5.12 6.53 -22.88
CA PRO A 229 -5.96 6.27 -24.06
C PRO A 229 -5.70 7.32 -25.16
N GLN A 230 -5.60 6.89 -26.42
CA GLN A 230 -5.31 7.77 -27.56
C GLN A 230 -6.40 7.64 -28.64
N SER A 231 -7.06 8.75 -28.97
CA SER A 231 -7.95 8.84 -30.13
C SER A 231 -7.16 9.10 -31.43
N ILE A 232 -7.51 8.41 -32.51
CA ILE A 232 -6.94 8.56 -33.86
C ILE A 232 -8.03 8.85 -34.89
N ASN A 233 -7.72 9.70 -35.87
CA ASN A 233 -8.64 10.06 -36.95
C ASN A 233 -7.95 9.89 -38.31
N ALA A 234 -8.71 9.50 -39.34
CA ALA A 234 -8.22 9.32 -40.70
C ALA A 234 -7.49 10.55 -41.25
N ASP A 235 -7.93 11.77 -40.90
CA ASP A 235 -7.39 13.04 -41.39
C ASP A 235 -6.11 13.51 -40.67
N PHE A 236 -5.63 12.74 -39.68
CA PHE A 236 -4.37 13.07 -39.01
C PHE A 236 -3.18 12.95 -39.97
N ASN A 237 -2.30 13.95 -39.90
CA ASN A 237 -1.01 13.94 -40.59
C ASN A 237 -0.03 12.95 -39.92
N GLU A 238 1.03 12.61 -40.64
CA GLU A 238 2.00 11.60 -40.20
C GLU A 238 2.62 11.93 -38.83
N THR A 239 2.88 13.21 -38.54
CA THR A 239 3.49 13.66 -37.29
C THR A 239 2.58 13.46 -36.07
N LYS A 240 1.25 13.51 -36.21
CA LYS A 240 0.30 13.16 -35.14
C LYS A 240 0.34 11.66 -34.79
N TYR A 241 0.32 10.78 -35.79
CA TYR A 241 0.47 9.33 -35.55
C TYR A 241 1.83 9.01 -34.91
N ASP A 242 2.90 9.64 -35.40
CA ASP A 242 4.25 9.52 -34.87
C ASP A 242 4.35 9.97 -33.39
N LEU A 243 3.62 11.01 -32.99
CA LEU A 243 3.52 11.47 -31.60
C LEU A 243 2.72 10.47 -30.73
N ILE A 244 1.64 9.90 -31.25
CA ILE A 244 0.83 8.90 -30.55
C ILE A 244 1.67 7.65 -30.22
N ILE A 245 2.54 7.20 -31.13
CA ILE A 245 3.48 6.12 -30.82
C ILE A 245 4.49 6.54 -29.74
N GLN A 246 4.99 7.77 -29.74
CA GLN A 246 5.86 8.27 -28.66
C GLN A 246 5.15 8.28 -27.30
N ASN A 247 3.90 8.73 -27.25
CA ASN A 247 3.04 8.72 -26.06
C ASN A 247 2.82 7.29 -25.50
N LEU A 248 2.70 6.28 -26.37
CA LEU A 248 2.62 4.88 -25.97
C LEU A 248 3.99 4.35 -25.48
N MET A 249 5.09 4.73 -26.14
CA MET A 249 6.44 4.28 -25.74
C MET A 249 6.85 4.81 -24.36
N ASN A 250 6.46 6.04 -24.02
CA ASN A 250 6.73 6.68 -22.73
C ASN A 250 6.18 5.89 -21.52
N LYS A 251 5.12 5.11 -21.67
CA LYS A 251 4.66 4.15 -20.65
C LYS A 251 5.39 2.81 -20.84
N SER A 252 6.65 2.75 -20.40
CA SER A 252 7.58 1.60 -20.54
C SER A 252 6.95 0.24 -20.20
N ASN A 253 6.14 0.20 -19.15
CA ASN A 253 5.60 -1.02 -18.55
C ASN A 253 4.30 -1.48 -19.24
N ALA A 254 3.67 -0.62 -20.05
CA ALA A 254 2.60 -1.03 -20.96
C ALA A 254 3.21 -1.69 -22.20
N ARG A 255 3.15 -3.02 -22.27
CA ARG A 255 3.59 -3.82 -23.41
C ARG A 255 2.45 -4.17 -24.37
N VAL A 256 1.20 -4.12 -23.92
CA VAL A 256 0.00 -4.43 -24.73
C VAL A 256 -0.71 -3.15 -25.17
N VAL A 257 -1.15 -3.11 -26.43
CA VAL A 257 -1.95 -2.03 -27.00
C VAL A 257 -3.19 -2.63 -27.68
N VAL A 258 -4.38 -2.30 -27.16
CA VAL A 258 -5.66 -2.61 -27.81
C VAL A 258 -5.94 -1.56 -28.89
N VAL A 259 -6.26 -1.99 -30.11
CA VAL A 259 -6.50 -1.12 -31.27
C VAL A 259 -7.91 -1.34 -31.80
N PHE A 260 -8.83 -0.49 -31.37
CA PHE A 260 -10.26 -0.51 -31.72
C PHE A 260 -10.54 0.52 -32.81
N SER A 261 -10.17 0.19 -34.05
CA SER A 261 -10.00 1.19 -35.10
C SER A 261 -10.25 0.66 -36.51
N ASP A 262 -10.78 1.52 -37.38
CA ASP A 262 -11.06 1.26 -38.79
C ASP A 262 -9.74 1.02 -39.59
N LYS A 263 -9.77 0.12 -40.58
CA LYS A 263 -8.55 -0.43 -41.23
C LYS A 263 -7.54 0.60 -41.73
N GLN A 264 -8.01 1.71 -42.31
CA GLN A 264 -7.14 2.75 -42.87
C GLN A 264 -6.39 3.52 -41.76
N VAL A 265 -7.06 3.74 -40.63
CA VAL A 265 -6.52 4.45 -39.46
C VAL A 265 -5.53 3.53 -38.73
N ALA A 266 -5.87 2.24 -38.60
CA ALA A 266 -4.95 1.20 -38.11
C ALA A 266 -3.69 1.05 -38.99
N LYS A 267 -3.83 1.04 -40.32
CA LYS A 267 -2.69 1.00 -41.27
C LYS A 267 -1.75 2.20 -41.12
N LYS A 268 -2.30 3.41 -40.93
CA LYS A 268 -1.51 4.62 -40.62
C LYS A 268 -0.77 4.51 -39.27
N LEU A 269 -1.43 3.96 -38.24
CA LEU A 269 -0.81 3.70 -36.93
C LEU A 269 0.37 2.72 -37.01
N MET A 270 0.22 1.59 -37.73
CA MET A 270 1.31 0.61 -37.89
C MET A 270 2.49 1.18 -38.71
N LYS A 271 2.22 2.00 -39.73
CA LYS A 271 3.27 2.73 -40.47
C LYS A 271 4.06 3.70 -39.56
N ALA A 272 3.37 4.43 -38.68
CA ALA A 272 4.04 5.28 -37.68
C ALA A 272 4.83 4.47 -36.64
N ALA A 273 4.32 3.32 -36.22
CA ALA A 273 5.04 2.40 -35.32
C ALA A 273 6.33 1.89 -35.95
N TYR A 274 6.33 1.57 -37.25
CA TYR A 274 7.55 1.25 -37.99
C TYR A 274 8.54 2.42 -38.04
N ARG A 275 8.08 3.63 -38.40
CA ARG A 275 8.92 4.85 -38.41
C ARG A 275 9.57 5.15 -37.05
N LYS A 276 8.84 4.94 -35.95
CA LYS A 276 9.35 5.09 -34.58
C LYS A 276 10.12 3.87 -34.05
N ARG A 277 10.43 2.88 -34.89
CA ARG A 277 11.18 1.64 -34.55
C ARG A 277 10.52 0.80 -33.44
N ALA A 278 9.20 0.88 -33.31
CA ALA A 278 8.43 0.22 -32.25
C ALA A 278 8.04 -1.24 -32.56
N SER A 279 8.58 -1.86 -33.62
CA SER A 279 8.12 -3.16 -34.14
C SER A 279 8.17 -4.33 -33.15
N ARG A 280 9.11 -4.32 -32.19
CA ARG A 280 9.21 -5.30 -31.08
C ARG A 280 8.74 -4.73 -29.73
N ARG A 281 8.21 -3.52 -29.69
CA ARG A 281 7.88 -2.80 -28.45
C ARG A 281 6.48 -3.14 -27.91
N PHE A 282 5.54 -3.52 -28.77
CA PHE A 282 4.14 -3.73 -28.41
C PHE A 282 3.60 -5.07 -28.87
N VAL A 283 2.71 -5.65 -28.07
CA VAL A 283 1.73 -6.67 -28.47
C VAL A 283 0.46 -5.94 -28.89
N TRP A 284 0.04 -6.11 -30.13
CA TRP A 284 -1.19 -5.51 -30.63
C TRP A 284 -2.37 -6.46 -30.42
N ILE A 285 -3.45 -5.97 -29.79
CA ILE A 285 -4.73 -6.68 -29.75
C ILE A 285 -5.71 -5.91 -30.62
N GLY A 286 -6.16 -6.52 -31.70
CA GLY A 286 -7.02 -5.86 -32.68
C GLY A 286 -8.47 -6.29 -32.64
N SER A 287 -9.36 -5.33 -32.88
CA SER A 287 -10.72 -5.59 -33.33
C SER A 287 -10.73 -6.26 -34.72
N ASP A 288 -11.92 -6.62 -35.19
CA ASP A 288 -12.13 -7.32 -36.46
C ASP A 288 -11.94 -6.44 -37.70
N ALA A 289 -12.25 -5.14 -37.62
CA ALA A 289 -12.13 -4.20 -38.74
C ALA A 289 -10.79 -4.20 -39.49
N TRP A 290 -9.68 -4.65 -38.88
CA TRP A 290 -8.36 -4.73 -39.51
C TRP A 290 -7.66 -6.10 -39.41
N GLY A 291 -8.30 -7.09 -38.77
CA GLY A 291 -7.76 -8.45 -38.64
C GLY A 291 -8.03 -9.32 -39.87
N GLY A 292 -7.22 -10.35 -40.10
CA GLY A 292 -7.46 -11.36 -41.14
C GLY A 292 -7.17 -10.93 -42.58
N LEU A 293 -7.20 -9.63 -42.88
CA LEU A 293 -6.89 -9.05 -44.18
C LEU A 293 -5.43 -9.37 -44.59
N LYS A 294 -5.24 -9.92 -45.79
CA LYS A 294 -3.93 -10.34 -46.31
C LYS A 294 -3.09 -9.19 -46.89
N THR A 295 -3.75 -8.26 -47.58
CA THR A 295 -3.09 -7.18 -48.35
C THR A 295 -2.94 -5.89 -47.58
N LEU A 296 -3.61 -5.74 -46.41
CA LEU A 296 -3.61 -4.51 -45.63
C LEU A 296 -2.20 -4.01 -45.28
N PHE A 297 -1.27 -4.93 -45.01
CA PHE A 297 0.13 -4.61 -44.73
C PHE A 297 1.00 -5.00 -45.93
N GLU A 298 1.49 -4.00 -46.66
CA GLU A 298 2.13 -4.17 -47.97
C GLU A 298 3.64 -4.36 -47.86
N THR A 299 4.28 -3.65 -46.91
CA THR A 299 5.73 -3.68 -46.71
C THR A 299 6.10 -4.63 -45.57
N ASP A 300 7.28 -5.24 -45.65
CA ASP A 300 7.76 -6.12 -44.57
C ASP A 300 8.05 -5.36 -43.27
N GLY A 301 8.25 -4.03 -43.35
CA GLY A 301 8.31 -3.14 -42.19
C GLY A 301 6.99 -3.05 -41.44
N GLU A 302 5.86 -2.92 -42.16
CA GLU A 302 4.52 -2.99 -41.58
C GLU A 302 4.25 -4.39 -40.98
N ARG A 303 4.60 -5.45 -41.72
CA ARG A 303 4.39 -6.84 -41.26
C ARG A 303 5.18 -7.14 -39.98
N ALA A 304 6.42 -6.69 -39.87
CA ALA A 304 7.24 -6.85 -38.67
C ALA A 304 6.72 -6.10 -37.44
N VAL A 305 5.95 -5.01 -37.61
CA VAL A 305 5.22 -4.36 -36.51
C VAL A 305 4.07 -5.23 -36.04
N VAL A 306 3.29 -5.79 -36.97
CA VAL A 306 2.05 -6.54 -36.70
C VAL A 306 2.32 -7.99 -36.31
N GLU A 307 3.51 -8.54 -36.59
CA GLU A 307 3.94 -9.86 -36.14
C GLU A 307 3.68 -10.04 -34.63
N GLY A 308 2.98 -11.11 -34.27
CA GLY A 308 2.55 -11.37 -32.89
C GLY A 308 1.20 -10.80 -32.47
N ALA A 309 0.56 -9.98 -33.31
CA ALA A 309 -0.77 -9.44 -33.04
C ALA A 309 -1.80 -10.56 -32.80
N ILE A 310 -2.81 -10.25 -31.98
CA ILE A 310 -3.94 -11.12 -31.66
C ILE A 310 -5.22 -10.37 -32.06
N ASN A 311 -6.01 -10.90 -32.99
CA ASN A 311 -7.27 -10.26 -33.41
C ASN A 311 -8.47 -11.17 -33.14
N VAL A 312 -9.60 -10.53 -32.82
CA VAL A 312 -10.87 -11.19 -32.47
C VAL A 312 -11.88 -11.01 -33.62
N LEU A 313 -11.93 -11.97 -34.54
CA LEU A 313 -12.85 -11.94 -35.70
C LEU A 313 -14.18 -12.65 -35.40
N PRO A 314 -15.34 -12.16 -35.88
CA PRO A 314 -16.54 -12.97 -36.04
C PRO A 314 -16.24 -14.31 -36.74
N LYS A 315 -16.91 -15.39 -36.35
CA LYS A 315 -16.56 -16.77 -36.76
C LYS A 315 -16.92 -17.11 -38.21
N GLN A 316 -16.10 -16.62 -39.14
CA GLN A 316 -16.27 -16.76 -40.58
C GLN A 316 -16.30 -18.23 -41.07
N ARG A 317 -17.21 -18.51 -42.00
CA ARG A 317 -17.21 -19.72 -42.85
C ARG A 317 -17.14 -19.35 -44.34
N ALA A 318 -16.65 -20.29 -45.15
CA ALA A 318 -16.74 -20.25 -46.60
C ALA A 318 -18.16 -20.66 -47.04
N LEU A 319 -18.68 -20.02 -48.08
CA LEU A 319 -20.04 -20.23 -48.61
C LEU A 319 -20.05 -21.36 -49.65
N ALA A 320 -20.81 -22.42 -49.41
CA ALA A 320 -20.77 -23.64 -50.22
C ALA A 320 -21.19 -23.39 -51.69
N GLY A 321 -20.34 -23.83 -52.63
CA GLY A 321 -20.56 -23.67 -54.08
C GLY A 321 -20.35 -22.26 -54.64
N PHE A 322 -20.13 -21.25 -53.80
CA PHE A 322 -19.94 -19.86 -54.25
C PHE A 322 -18.63 -19.69 -55.04
N LYS A 323 -17.58 -20.42 -54.65
CA LYS A 323 -16.27 -20.39 -55.31
C LYS A 323 -16.37 -20.82 -56.78
N GLU A 324 -17.10 -21.90 -57.01
CA GLU A 324 -17.34 -22.49 -58.33
C GLU A 324 -18.24 -21.56 -59.16
N TYR A 325 -19.28 -20.97 -58.55
CA TYR A 325 -20.14 -19.96 -59.17
C TYR A 325 -19.36 -18.71 -59.62
N PHE A 326 -18.64 -18.05 -58.71
CA PHE A 326 -17.94 -16.79 -59.00
C PHE A 326 -16.82 -16.98 -60.03
N SER A 327 -16.13 -18.12 -60.02
CA SER A 327 -15.10 -18.48 -61.01
C SER A 327 -15.62 -18.62 -62.45
N GLN A 328 -16.94 -18.81 -62.63
CA GLN A 328 -17.61 -19.00 -63.93
C GLN A 328 -18.23 -17.70 -64.48
N LEU A 329 -18.24 -16.60 -63.72
CA LEU A 329 -18.80 -15.32 -64.15
C LEU A 329 -17.92 -14.64 -65.21
N ASN A 330 -18.55 -14.03 -66.22
CA ASN A 330 -17.86 -13.38 -67.34
C ASN A 330 -18.48 -11.98 -67.60
N PRO A 331 -17.69 -10.90 -67.73
CA PRO A 331 -18.22 -9.54 -67.89
C PRO A 331 -19.00 -9.29 -69.20
N THR A 332 -18.90 -10.17 -70.20
CA THR A 332 -19.73 -10.08 -71.41
C THR A 332 -21.13 -10.66 -71.22
N THR A 333 -21.29 -11.71 -70.40
CA THR A 333 -22.58 -12.39 -70.21
C THR A 333 -23.32 -11.99 -68.93
N HIS A 334 -22.59 -11.73 -67.84
CA HIS A 334 -23.16 -11.38 -66.53
C HIS A 334 -23.48 -9.89 -66.44
N LYS A 335 -24.59 -9.49 -67.07
CA LYS A 335 -25.07 -8.09 -67.08
C LYS A 335 -25.96 -7.74 -65.87
N GLN A 336 -26.30 -8.71 -65.03
CA GLN A 336 -27.10 -8.53 -63.80
C GLN A 336 -26.40 -7.64 -62.77
N ASN A 337 -25.07 -7.72 -62.69
CA ASN A 337 -24.24 -6.84 -61.87
C ASN A 337 -23.56 -5.79 -62.77
N PRO A 338 -24.01 -4.52 -62.74
CA PRO A 338 -23.51 -3.47 -63.63
C PRO A 338 -22.12 -2.93 -63.24
N TRP A 339 -21.48 -3.52 -62.22
CA TRP A 339 -20.11 -3.22 -61.78
C TRP A 339 -19.13 -4.38 -62.01
N PHE A 340 -19.60 -5.58 -62.42
CA PHE A 340 -18.73 -6.75 -62.56
C PHE A 340 -17.66 -6.59 -63.67
N ALA A 341 -17.95 -5.84 -64.73
CA ALA A 341 -16.96 -5.50 -65.76
C ALA A 341 -15.87 -4.55 -65.26
N GLU A 342 -16.25 -3.56 -64.45
CA GLU A 342 -15.33 -2.62 -63.81
C GLU A 342 -14.45 -3.32 -62.76
N TYR A 343 -15.02 -4.30 -62.05
CA TYR A 343 -14.27 -5.22 -61.18
C TYR A 343 -13.27 -6.05 -61.98
N TRP A 344 -13.64 -6.51 -63.18
CA TRP A 344 -12.73 -7.27 -64.07
C TRP A 344 -11.54 -6.42 -64.53
N GLU A 345 -11.79 -5.17 -64.93
CA GLU A 345 -10.74 -4.21 -65.30
C GLU A 345 -9.76 -3.94 -64.15
N GLU A 346 -10.27 -3.57 -62.96
CA GLU A 346 -9.43 -3.28 -61.80
C GLU A 346 -8.75 -4.54 -61.23
N PHE A 347 -9.36 -5.73 -61.31
CA PHE A 347 -8.74 -6.98 -60.87
C PHE A 347 -7.55 -7.38 -61.77
N TRP A 348 -7.70 -7.26 -63.09
CA TRP A 348 -6.68 -7.67 -64.06
C TRP A 348 -5.74 -6.54 -64.53
N LYS A 349 -5.99 -5.29 -64.13
CA LYS A 349 -5.30 -4.06 -64.60
C LYS A 349 -5.31 -3.94 -66.14
N CYS A 350 -6.48 -4.18 -66.71
CA CYS A 350 -6.74 -4.15 -68.15
C CYS A 350 -8.02 -3.37 -68.46
N ARG A 351 -8.24 -3.07 -69.73
CA ARG A 351 -9.38 -2.32 -70.24
C ARG A 351 -10.25 -3.17 -71.16
N MET A 352 -11.56 -2.90 -71.20
CA MET A 352 -12.52 -3.50 -72.13
C MET A 352 -12.99 -2.46 -73.17
N VAL A 353 -13.27 -2.93 -74.39
CA VAL A 353 -13.70 -2.05 -75.51
C VAL A 353 -15.16 -1.60 -75.35
N GLU A 354 -16.00 -2.42 -74.72
CA GLU A 354 -17.46 -2.22 -74.59
C GLU A 354 -17.86 -1.20 -73.49
N PHE A 355 -16.92 -0.74 -72.67
CA PHE A 355 -17.19 0.01 -71.44
C PHE A 355 -16.56 1.40 -71.45
N ALA A 356 -17.17 2.33 -70.70
CA ALA A 356 -16.75 3.72 -70.63
C ALA A 356 -15.48 3.91 -69.76
N GLU A 357 -14.70 4.94 -70.06
CA GLU A 357 -13.57 5.36 -69.21
C GLU A 357 -14.06 5.83 -67.84
N THR A 358 -13.33 5.44 -66.80
CA THR A 358 -13.53 5.86 -65.42
C THR A 358 -12.35 6.75 -65.00
N PRO A 359 -12.46 7.53 -63.90
CA PRO A 359 -11.34 8.29 -63.37
C PRO A 359 -10.13 7.42 -62.95
N PHE A 360 -10.28 6.10 -62.91
CA PHE A 360 -9.31 5.16 -62.33
C PHE A 360 -8.73 4.14 -63.31
N ASN A 361 -9.44 3.78 -64.39
CA ASN A 361 -8.95 2.83 -65.41
C ASN A 361 -8.10 3.48 -66.52
N GLY A 362 -7.99 4.82 -66.56
CA GLY A 362 -7.29 5.56 -67.62
C GLY A 362 -5.79 5.30 -67.76
N ASN A 363 -5.15 4.57 -66.84
CA ASN A 363 -3.76 4.10 -66.94
C ASN A 363 -3.62 2.63 -67.38
N PHE A 364 -4.71 1.91 -67.63
CA PHE A 364 -4.67 0.51 -68.09
C PHE A 364 -4.41 0.43 -69.60
N THR A 365 -3.19 0.02 -69.96
CA THR A 365 -2.70 -0.03 -71.34
C THR A 365 -2.93 -1.36 -72.05
N SER A 366 -3.42 -2.38 -71.35
CA SER A 366 -3.65 -3.73 -71.89
C SER A 366 -5.15 -4.03 -72.07
N TRP A 367 -5.51 -4.77 -73.12
CA TRP A 367 -6.90 -5.21 -73.33
C TRP A 367 -7.21 -6.49 -72.53
N CYS A 368 -8.39 -6.54 -71.91
CA CYS A 368 -8.81 -7.69 -71.11
C CYS A 368 -9.12 -8.93 -71.96
N ASN A 369 -8.62 -10.09 -71.52
CA ASN A 369 -9.01 -11.39 -72.05
C ASN A 369 -10.16 -11.95 -71.20
N THR A 370 -11.33 -12.13 -71.81
CA THR A 370 -12.57 -12.62 -71.20
C THR A 370 -12.64 -14.15 -71.09
N ASN A 371 -11.67 -14.90 -71.64
CA ASN A 371 -11.54 -16.35 -71.47
C ASN A 371 -10.68 -16.75 -70.26
N LYS A 372 -10.17 -15.77 -69.49
CA LYS A 372 -9.62 -16.03 -68.16
C LYS A 372 -10.76 -16.28 -67.16
N SER A 373 -10.49 -16.99 -66.07
CA SER A 373 -11.33 -17.00 -64.86
C SER A 373 -10.63 -16.24 -63.73
N ILE A 374 -11.38 -15.55 -62.88
CA ILE A 374 -10.82 -14.94 -61.66
C ILE A 374 -10.38 -16.08 -60.72
N PRO A 375 -9.10 -16.12 -60.29
CA PRO A 375 -8.65 -17.12 -59.32
C PRO A 375 -9.22 -16.79 -57.94
N THR A 376 -10.38 -17.39 -57.63
CA THR A 376 -11.02 -17.25 -56.31
C THR A 376 -10.10 -17.75 -55.21
N GLN A 377 -9.61 -16.83 -54.38
CA GLN A 377 -9.28 -17.18 -53.01
C GLN A 377 -10.57 -17.52 -52.26
N GLU A 378 -10.44 -18.24 -51.15
CA GLU A 378 -11.59 -18.58 -50.31
C GLU A 378 -11.92 -17.39 -49.40
N PHE A 379 -12.86 -16.56 -49.86
CA PHE A 379 -13.27 -15.32 -49.23
C PHE A 379 -14.07 -15.56 -47.95
N LYS A 380 -13.75 -14.81 -46.88
CA LYS A 380 -14.14 -15.15 -45.51
C LYS A 380 -15.08 -14.11 -44.93
N GLY A 381 -16.37 -14.42 -44.92
CA GLY A 381 -17.40 -13.53 -44.37
C GLY A 381 -18.71 -13.59 -45.14
N LEU A 382 -18.68 -13.92 -46.43
CA LEU A 382 -19.83 -13.96 -47.34
C LEU A 382 -21.06 -14.71 -46.80
N HIS A 383 -20.87 -15.71 -45.93
CA HIS A 383 -21.98 -16.37 -45.23
C HIS A 383 -22.86 -15.43 -44.37
N PHE A 384 -22.36 -14.29 -43.88
CA PHE A 384 -23.18 -13.31 -43.15
C PHE A 384 -24.20 -12.62 -44.08
N VAL A 385 -23.86 -12.43 -45.36
CA VAL A 385 -24.79 -11.94 -46.40
C VAL A 385 -25.81 -13.02 -46.74
N ARG A 386 -25.36 -14.28 -46.86
CA ARG A 386 -26.23 -15.44 -47.06
C ARG A 386 -27.25 -15.56 -45.92
N ASP A 387 -26.80 -15.55 -44.67
CA ASP A 387 -27.64 -15.65 -43.48
C ASP A 387 -28.63 -14.47 -43.36
N ALA A 388 -28.28 -13.28 -43.87
CA ALA A 388 -29.20 -12.13 -43.90
C ALA A 388 -30.33 -12.33 -44.92
N ALA A 389 -30.02 -12.90 -46.09
CA ALA A 389 -31.03 -13.28 -47.08
C ALA A 389 -31.93 -14.43 -46.58
N TYR A 390 -31.36 -15.45 -45.93
CA TYR A 390 -32.16 -16.52 -45.31
C TYR A 390 -33.02 -16.03 -44.14
N ALA A 391 -32.54 -15.09 -43.32
CA ALA A 391 -33.34 -14.47 -42.26
C ALA A 391 -34.60 -13.79 -42.82
N PHE A 392 -34.46 -13.02 -43.91
CA PHE A 392 -35.62 -12.48 -44.63
C PHE A 392 -36.49 -13.58 -45.25
N ALA A 393 -35.90 -14.58 -45.91
CA ALA A 393 -36.67 -15.64 -46.58
C ALA A 393 -37.50 -16.49 -45.62
N TYR A 394 -36.95 -16.89 -44.47
CA TYR A 394 -37.68 -17.62 -43.44
C TYR A 394 -38.74 -16.75 -42.75
N ALA A 395 -38.44 -15.48 -42.43
CA ALA A 395 -39.45 -14.57 -41.86
C ALA A 395 -40.62 -14.31 -42.84
N LEU A 396 -40.32 -14.21 -44.15
CA LEU A 396 -41.33 -14.12 -45.20
C LEU A 396 -42.08 -15.44 -45.40
N HIS A 397 -41.43 -16.60 -45.25
CA HIS A 397 -42.08 -17.91 -45.29
C HIS A 397 -43.06 -18.09 -44.11
N ASP A 398 -42.70 -17.69 -42.90
CA ASP A 398 -43.60 -17.74 -41.74
C ASP A 398 -44.84 -16.83 -41.94
N ILE A 399 -44.67 -15.65 -42.55
CA ILE A 399 -45.79 -14.75 -42.91
C ILE A 399 -46.64 -15.33 -44.05
N HIS A 400 -46.01 -15.91 -45.07
CA HIS A 400 -46.69 -16.60 -46.17
C HIS A 400 -47.51 -17.77 -45.65
N LYS A 401 -46.95 -18.60 -44.77
CA LYS A 401 -47.64 -19.71 -44.12
C LYS A 401 -48.76 -19.25 -43.18
N MET A 402 -48.59 -18.11 -42.49
CA MET A 402 -49.62 -17.52 -41.63
C MET A 402 -50.87 -17.05 -42.41
N ARG A 403 -50.69 -16.51 -43.62
CA ARG A 403 -51.78 -15.90 -44.42
C ARG A 403 -52.29 -16.77 -45.57
N CYS A 404 -51.39 -17.48 -46.24
CA CYS A 404 -51.67 -18.34 -47.39
C CYS A 404 -51.77 -19.83 -47.01
N GLY A 405 -51.44 -20.20 -45.77
CA GLY A 405 -51.48 -21.59 -45.31
C GLY A 405 -50.50 -22.47 -46.08
N ASN A 406 -51.04 -23.43 -46.84
CA ASN A 406 -50.28 -24.32 -47.72
C ASN A 406 -50.42 -23.96 -49.22
N GLN A 407 -50.94 -22.78 -49.58
CA GLN A 407 -51.03 -22.35 -50.98
C GLN A 407 -49.66 -21.98 -51.54
N THR A 408 -49.35 -22.42 -52.76
CA THR A 408 -48.14 -22.02 -53.50
C THR A 408 -48.32 -20.65 -54.15
N GLY A 409 -47.29 -19.79 -54.11
CA GLY A 409 -47.34 -18.44 -54.68
C GLY A 409 -48.00 -17.40 -53.76
N ILE A 410 -48.05 -16.14 -54.22
CA ILE A 410 -48.64 -15.03 -53.47
C ILE A 410 -50.18 -15.11 -53.54
N CYS A 411 -50.79 -15.54 -52.42
CA CYS A 411 -52.22 -15.59 -52.24
C CYS A 411 -52.87 -14.19 -52.16
N GLY A 412 -54.20 -14.14 -52.29
CA GLY A 412 -54.98 -12.89 -52.31
C GLY A 412 -54.79 -12.00 -51.08
N GLU A 413 -54.62 -12.56 -49.88
CA GLU A 413 -54.41 -11.78 -48.66
C GLU A 413 -53.07 -11.02 -48.68
N MET A 414 -51.97 -11.70 -49.03
CA MET A 414 -50.67 -11.04 -49.21
C MET A 414 -50.70 -10.02 -50.37
N ARG A 415 -51.43 -10.31 -51.46
CA ARG A 415 -51.56 -9.40 -52.60
C ARG A 415 -52.36 -8.14 -52.28
N ASN A 416 -53.35 -8.23 -51.39
CA ASN A 416 -54.25 -7.11 -51.07
C ASN A 416 -53.78 -6.30 -49.86
N MET A 417 -53.14 -6.91 -48.87
CA MET A 417 -52.65 -6.22 -47.66
C MET A 417 -51.16 -5.85 -47.72
N GLY A 418 -50.40 -6.45 -48.63
CA GLY A 418 -48.95 -6.28 -48.69
C GLY A 418 -48.24 -6.85 -47.46
N ILE A 419 -46.94 -6.58 -47.34
CA ILE A 419 -46.13 -7.00 -46.19
C ILE A 419 -45.91 -5.80 -45.27
N ASP A 420 -46.59 -5.78 -44.13
CA ASP A 420 -46.38 -4.79 -43.08
C ASP A 420 -45.02 -5.00 -42.42
N GLY A 421 -44.23 -3.93 -42.30
CA GLY A 421 -42.88 -3.98 -41.72
C GLY A 421 -42.86 -4.30 -40.22
N THR A 422 -43.95 -4.03 -39.48
CA THR A 422 -44.11 -4.48 -38.08
C THR A 422 -44.24 -6.00 -37.99
N VAL A 423 -45.01 -6.60 -38.90
CA VAL A 423 -45.20 -8.05 -38.98
C VAL A 423 -43.90 -8.72 -39.44
N LEU A 424 -43.20 -8.13 -40.42
CA LEU A 424 -41.88 -8.61 -40.85
C LEU A 424 -40.83 -8.50 -39.74
N LYS A 425 -40.80 -7.41 -38.98
CA LYS A 425 -39.96 -7.26 -37.77
C LYS A 425 -40.25 -8.37 -36.76
N SER A 426 -41.51 -8.63 -36.40
CA SER A 426 -41.84 -9.65 -35.40
C SER A 426 -41.84 -11.10 -35.89
N ALA A 427 -41.68 -11.32 -37.20
CA ALA A 427 -41.24 -12.59 -37.77
C ALA A 427 -39.71 -12.74 -37.66
N LEU A 428 -38.94 -11.70 -38.00
CA LEU A 428 -37.47 -11.69 -37.84
C LEU A 428 -37.06 -11.90 -36.37
N GLU A 429 -37.74 -11.30 -35.39
CA GLU A 429 -37.54 -11.52 -33.95
C GLU A 429 -37.65 -13.00 -33.51
N LYS A 430 -38.22 -13.88 -34.34
CA LYS A 430 -38.48 -15.29 -34.04
C LYS A 430 -37.80 -16.26 -35.01
N VAL A 431 -37.10 -15.75 -36.04
CA VAL A 431 -36.57 -16.56 -37.14
C VAL A 431 -35.52 -17.57 -36.65
N SER A 432 -35.56 -18.79 -37.20
CA SER A 432 -34.75 -19.91 -36.71
C SER A 432 -34.36 -20.86 -37.85
N PHE A 433 -33.11 -20.83 -38.28
CA PHE A 433 -32.60 -21.66 -39.38
C PHE A 433 -31.21 -22.26 -39.07
N LYS A 434 -30.63 -22.99 -40.02
CA LYS A 434 -29.26 -23.53 -39.91
C LYS A 434 -28.26 -22.65 -40.66
N ASP A 435 -27.21 -22.23 -39.96
CA ASP A 435 -26.06 -21.54 -40.55
C ASP A 435 -25.17 -22.50 -41.36
N GLU A 436 -24.11 -21.94 -41.96
CA GLU A 436 -23.16 -22.67 -42.82
C GLU A 436 -22.32 -23.72 -42.06
N SER A 437 -22.34 -23.71 -40.71
CA SER A 437 -21.76 -24.77 -39.86
C SER A 437 -22.80 -25.83 -39.47
N GLY A 438 -24.05 -25.73 -39.94
CA GLY A 438 -25.17 -26.56 -39.51
C GLY A 438 -25.67 -26.26 -38.09
N LYS A 439 -25.08 -25.26 -37.39
CA LYS A 439 -25.53 -24.81 -36.06
C LYS A 439 -26.84 -24.02 -36.21
N PRO A 440 -27.68 -23.94 -35.16
CA PRO A 440 -28.86 -23.08 -35.18
C PRO A 440 -28.45 -21.60 -35.17
N PHE A 441 -29.07 -20.81 -36.05
CA PHE A 441 -29.04 -19.34 -36.05
C PHE A 441 -30.39 -18.80 -35.57
N ARG A 442 -30.33 -17.83 -34.66
CA ARG A 442 -31.43 -16.96 -34.20
C ARG A 442 -30.85 -15.62 -33.81
N PHE A 443 -31.61 -14.54 -33.95
CA PHE A 443 -31.21 -13.26 -33.36
C PHE A 443 -31.39 -13.28 -31.83
N LEU A 444 -30.51 -12.58 -31.13
CA LEU A 444 -30.67 -12.25 -29.71
C LEU A 444 -31.77 -11.19 -29.52
N PRO A 445 -32.30 -10.95 -28.30
CA PRO A 445 -33.27 -9.88 -28.04
C PRO A 445 -32.79 -8.47 -28.43
N SER A 446 -31.48 -8.25 -28.55
CA SER A 446 -30.87 -7.03 -29.08
C SER A 446 -30.91 -6.90 -30.61
N GLY A 447 -31.37 -7.93 -31.33
CA GLY A 447 -31.31 -8.05 -32.80
C GLY A 447 -29.94 -8.46 -33.35
N ASP A 448 -29.01 -8.86 -32.48
CA ASP A 448 -27.65 -9.27 -32.86
C ASP A 448 -27.57 -10.77 -33.17
N ALA A 449 -26.55 -11.20 -33.91
CA ALA A 449 -26.22 -12.62 -34.01
C ALA A 449 -25.56 -13.17 -32.72
N PRO A 450 -25.61 -14.50 -32.47
CA PRO A 450 -24.96 -15.12 -31.32
C PRO A 450 -23.44 -14.86 -31.31
N PRO A 451 -22.81 -14.61 -30.15
CA PRO A 451 -21.44 -14.11 -30.06
C PRO A 451 -20.40 -15.21 -30.31
N ARG A 452 -20.18 -15.53 -31.59
CA ARG A 452 -19.23 -16.55 -32.05
C ARG A 452 -18.04 -15.90 -32.75
N TYR A 453 -16.85 -16.14 -32.23
CA TYR A 453 -15.61 -15.54 -32.70
C TYR A 453 -14.48 -16.57 -32.87
N THR A 454 -13.57 -16.26 -33.78
CA THR A 454 -12.29 -16.94 -33.97
C THR A 454 -11.17 -16.00 -33.53
N ILE A 455 -10.27 -16.50 -32.67
CA ILE A 455 -9.06 -15.77 -32.27
C ILE A 455 -7.95 -16.13 -33.26
N ILE A 456 -7.36 -15.12 -33.89
CA ILE A 456 -6.29 -15.27 -34.87
C ILE A 456 -5.00 -14.57 -34.40
N ASN A 457 -3.85 -15.10 -34.81
CA ASN A 457 -2.53 -14.56 -34.52
C ASN A 457 -1.73 -14.37 -35.82
N PHE A 458 -1.02 -13.24 -35.95
CA PHE A 458 -0.23 -12.93 -37.15
C PHE A 458 1.19 -13.49 -37.01
N GLN A 459 1.49 -14.54 -37.78
CA GLN A 459 2.71 -15.34 -37.65
C GLN A 459 3.58 -15.25 -38.90
N ARG A 460 4.90 -15.25 -38.70
CA ARG A 460 5.91 -15.35 -39.76
C ARG A 460 6.30 -16.81 -39.95
N ASN A 461 5.92 -17.39 -41.08
CA ASN A 461 6.35 -18.72 -41.50
C ASN A 461 7.59 -18.63 -42.40
N GLU A 462 8.50 -19.59 -42.27
CA GLU A 462 9.52 -19.86 -43.29
C GLU A 462 8.90 -20.67 -44.44
N ARG A 463 9.25 -20.30 -45.68
CA ARG A 463 8.91 -21.06 -46.88
C ARG A 463 10.08 -21.95 -47.30
N PRO A 464 9.83 -23.06 -48.03
CA PRO A 464 10.89 -23.93 -48.55
C PRO A 464 11.89 -23.25 -49.51
N ASP A 465 11.60 -22.05 -50.02
CA ASP A 465 12.50 -21.25 -50.87
C ASP A 465 13.40 -20.27 -50.07
N GLY A 466 13.44 -20.40 -48.74
CA GLY A 466 14.22 -19.53 -47.85
C GLY A 466 13.64 -18.12 -47.67
N LYS A 467 12.46 -17.84 -48.24
CA LYS A 467 11.73 -16.60 -47.99
C LYS A 467 10.78 -16.76 -46.80
N HIS A 468 10.21 -15.65 -46.37
CA HIS A 468 9.29 -15.60 -45.25
C HIS A 468 7.91 -15.14 -45.72
N GLU A 469 6.87 -15.70 -45.14
CA GLU A 469 5.48 -15.35 -45.42
C GLU A 469 4.76 -15.06 -44.11
N PHE A 470 4.00 -13.97 -44.06
CA PHE A 470 3.20 -13.61 -42.90
C PHE A 470 1.76 -14.05 -43.12
N ILE A 471 1.21 -14.85 -42.20
CA ILE A 471 -0.15 -15.38 -42.26
C ILE A 471 -0.94 -15.08 -40.98
N TRP A 472 -2.24 -14.89 -41.14
CA TRP A 472 -3.20 -14.93 -40.03
C TRP A 472 -3.59 -16.38 -39.74
N LYS A 473 -3.03 -16.96 -38.68
CA LYS A 473 -3.31 -18.33 -38.24
C LYS A 473 -4.41 -18.33 -37.16
N PRO A 474 -5.45 -19.19 -37.25
CA PRO A 474 -6.41 -19.36 -36.16
C PRO A 474 -5.74 -20.09 -34.99
N VAL A 475 -5.87 -19.54 -33.78
CA VAL A 475 -5.25 -20.07 -32.54
C VAL A 475 -6.28 -20.36 -31.44
N GLY A 476 -7.51 -19.86 -31.55
CA GLY A 476 -8.56 -20.12 -30.57
C GLY A 476 -9.96 -19.72 -31.03
N SER A 477 -10.92 -19.79 -30.12
CA SER A 477 -12.27 -19.26 -30.34
C SER A 477 -12.93 -18.75 -29.05
N TYR A 478 -13.97 -17.93 -29.24
CA TYR A 478 -14.88 -17.50 -28.18
C TYR A 478 -16.31 -17.73 -28.70
N ASP A 479 -16.93 -18.82 -28.24
CA ASP A 479 -18.25 -19.32 -28.68
C ASP A 479 -19.13 -19.57 -27.44
N PRO A 480 -20.48 -19.50 -27.55
CA PRO A 480 -21.38 -20.02 -26.52
C PRO A 480 -21.28 -21.55 -26.39
N SER A 481 -21.19 -22.03 -25.15
CA SER A 481 -21.33 -23.44 -24.77
C SER A 481 -22.80 -23.81 -24.56
N ASP A 482 -23.08 -25.08 -24.21
CA ASP A 482 -24.45 -25.60 -23.99
C ASP A 482 -25.14 -24.98 -22.75
N ASP A 483 -24.39 -24.32 -21.87
CA ASP A 483 -24.89 -23.49 -20.76
C ASP A 483 -25.44 -22.12 -21.20
N GLY A 484 -25.13 -21.70 -22.43
CA GLY A 484 -25.47 -20.39 -22.99
C GLY A 484 -24.46 -19.27 -22.68
N GLU A 485 -23.42 -19.52 -21.88
CA GLU A 485 -22.33 -18.57 -21.65
C GLU A 485 -21.23 -18.75 -22.70
N ALA A 486 -20.55 -17.65 -23.05
CA ALA A 486 -19.48 -17.65 -24.04
C ALA A 486 -18.11 -17.77 -23.38
N HIS A 487 -17.39 -18.85 -23.72
CA HIS A 487 -16.13 -19.23 -23.09
C HIS A 487 -14.95 -19.05 -24.05
N LEU A 488 -13.78 -18.70 -23.52
CA LEU A 488 -12.56 -18.48 -24.29
C LEU A 488 -11.69 -19.75 -24.33
N GLU A 489 -11.38 -20.22 -25.54
CA GLU A 489 -10.42 -21.30 -25.78
C GLU A 489 -9.20 -20.75 -26.55
N LEU A 490 -7.99 -20.94 -26.02
CA LEU A 490 -6.73 -20.51 -26.63
C LEU A 490 -5.68 -21.63 -26.62
N ARG A 491 -5.17 -22.00 -27.81
CA ARG A 491 -4.06 -22.94 -27.98
C ARG A 491 -2.73 -22.18 -27.89
N ARG A 492 -2.31 -21.88 -26.65
CA ARG A 492 -1.12 -21.04 -26.36
C ARG A 492 0.19 -21.58 -26.93
N ASP A 493 0.28 -22.90 -27.10
CA ASP A 493 1.35 -23.63 -27.77
C ASP A 493 1.45 -23.31 -29.27
N GLU A 494 0.33 -22.95 -29.91
CA GLU A 494 0.29 -22.52 -31.32
C GLU A 494 0.51 -21.01 -31.52
N MET A 495 0.61 -20.22 -30.45
CA MET A 495 0.73 -18.75 -30.51
C MET A 495 2.19 -18.28 -30.45
N VAL A 496 2.50 -17.21 -31.19
CA VAL A 496 3.86 -16.67 -31.32
C VAL A 496 3.81 -15.14 -31.21
N PHE A 497 4.72 -14.53 -30.42
CA PHE A 497 4.89 -13.07 -30.38
C PHE A 497 5.87 -12.56 -31.45
N LYS A 498 7.06 -13.14 -31.57
CA LYS A 498 7.95 -12.99 -32.75
C LYS A 498 8.56 -14.36 -33.09
N TRP A 499 8.98 -14.54 -34.34
CA TRP A 499 9.63 -15.76 -34.83
C TRP A 499 10.79 -16.28 -33.95
N ASP A 500 11.51 -15.39 -33.25
CA ASP A 500 12.61 -15.66 -32.32
C ASP A 500 12.23 -15.49 -30.83
N GLU A 501 10.98 -15.14 -30.53
CA GLU A 501 10.49 -14.79 -29.20
C GLU A 501 9.05 -15.32 -29.03
N THR A 502 8.92 -16.60 -28.70
CA THR A 502 7.62 -17.26 -28.46
C THR A 502 6.88 -16.77 -27.21
N PRO A 503 7.50 -16.50 -26.04
CA PRO A 503 6.75 -16.07 -24.86
C PRO A 503 6.32 -14.61 -25.01
N TYR A 504 5.02 -14.36 -24.88
CA TYR A 504 4.48 -13.01 -24.85
C TYR A 504 5.03 -12.20 -23.65
N PRO A 505 5.38 -10.90 -23.84
CA PRO A 505 5.91 -10.07 -22.78
C PRO A 505 4.85 -9.73 -21.72
N ARG A 506 5.27 -9.63 -20.45
CA ARG A 506 4.39 -9.25 -19.33
C ARG A 506 4.02 -7.76 -19.41
N SER A 507 2.84 -7.41 -18.91
CA SER A 507 2.28 -6.04 -19.00
C SER A 507 1.53 -5.69 -17.71
N TYR A 508 2.26 -5.20 -16.71
CA TYR A 508 1.78 -4.74 -15.41
C TYR A 508 2.48 -3.42 -15.06
N CYS A 509 1.83 -2.51 -14.33
CA CYS A 509 2.47 -1.22 -14.01
C CYS A 509 3.59 -1.38 -12.98
N SER A 510 3.33 -2.22 -11.98
CA SER A 510 4.14 -2.41 -10.78
C SER A 510 4.14 -3.88 -10.39
N GLU A 511 5.23 -4.35 -9.77
CA GLU A 511 5.32 -5.72 -9.26
C GLU A 511 4.62 -5.87 -7.91
N GLU A 512 4.21 -7.09 -7.55
CA GLU A 512 3.66 -7.36 -6.22
C GLU A 512 4.74 -7.13 -5.14
N CYS A 513 4.43 -6.26 -4.17
CA CYS A 513 5.36 -5.95 -3.10
C CYS A 513 5.64 -7.16 -2.20
N ARG A 514 6.88 -7.24 -1.68
CA ARG A 514 7.28 -8.29 -0.74
C ARG A 514 6.58 -8.13 0.61
N ARG A 515 6.62 -9.17 1.45
CA ARG A 515 5.89 -9.22 2.74
C ARG A 515 6.39 -8.22 3.79
N ASP A 516 7.61 -7.73 3.62
CA ASP A 516 8.29 -6.68 4.39
C ASP A 516 8.06 -5.24 3.84
N GLN A 517 7.27 -5.11 2.76
CA GLN A 517 7.11 -3.88 2.00
C GLN A 517 5.65 -3.40 1.94
N VAL A 518 5.46 -2.10 2.09
CA VAL A 518 4.19 -1.41 1.89
C VAL A 518 4.00 -0.97 0.44
N MET A 519 2.79 -1.14 -0.07
CA MET A 519 2.33 -0.64 -1.35
C MET A 519 1.89 0.82 -1.24
N LEU A 520 2.69 1.74 -1.79
CA LEU A 520 2.37 3.16 -1.87
C LEU A 520 1.86 3.49 -3.28
N LYS A 521 0.62 3.96 -3.42
CA LYS A 521 0.08 4.38 -4.73
C LYS A 521 0.74 5.67 -5.20
N LEU A 522 0.98 5.77 -6.51
CA LEU A 522 1.47 7.00 -7.15
C LEU A 522 0.34 8.03 -7.27
N GLU A 523 0.63 9.30 -7.02
CA GLU A 523 -0.33 10.38 -7.29
C GLU A 523 -0.54 10.52 -8.81
N GLY A 524 -1.79 10.52 -9.26
CA GLY A 524 -2.18 10.66 -10.67
C GLY A 524 -2.36 9.36 -11.47
N ASP A 525 -1.70 8.25 -11.12
CA ASP A 525 -1.91 6.94 -11.75
C ASP A 525 -2.73 6.02 -10.82
N THR A 526 -3.99 5.73 -11.17
CA THR A 526 -4.96 4.99 -10.31
C THR A 526 -4.56 3.55 -9.98
N CYS A 527 -3.66 2.96 -10.76
CA CYS A 527 -3.33 1.53 -10.78
C CYS A 527 -1.85 1.23 -10.55
N CYS A 528 -1.01 2.24 -10.35
CA CYS A 528 0.43 2.09 -10.22
C CYS A 528 0.86 2.36 -8.77
N TRP A 529 1.83 1.58 -8.30
CA TRP A 529 2.38 1.70 -6.95
C TRP A 529 3.89 1.54 -6.93
N ILE A 530 4.52 2.05 -5.88
CA ILE A 530 5.90 1.75 -5.51
C ILE A 530 5.90 0.91 -4.24
N CYS A 531 6.82 -0.05 -4.15
CA CYS A 531 7.02 -0.86 -2.96
C CYS A 531 8.10 -0.21 -2.11
N SER A 532 7.79 0.10 -0.84
CA SER A 532 8.73 0.69 0.10
C SER A 532 8.88 -0.18 1.34
N ASN A 533 10.07 -0.30 1.91
CA ASN A 533 10.31 -1.15 3.08
C ASN A 533 9.72 -0.47 4.33
N CYS A 534 9.03 -1.22 5.20
CA CYS A 534 8.72 -0.71 6.54
C CYS A 534 10.04 -0.45 7.31
N THR A 535 10.06 0.54 8.21
CA THR A 535 11.28 0.92 8.97
C THR A 535 11.69 -0.17 9.99
N GLN A 536 12.80 0.01 10.71
CA GLN A 536 13.32 -0.97 11.69
C GLN A 536 12.31 -1.32 12.79
N TYR A 537 11.39 -0.42 13.11
CA TYR A 537 10.49 -0.53 14.26
C TYR A 537 9.02 -0.73 13.89
N GLN A 538 8.73 -0.86 12.59
CA GLN A 538 7.39 -0.95 12.05
C GLN A 538 7.14 -2.34 11.43
N PHE A 539 5.89 -2.78 11.53
CA PHE A 539 5.38 -3.98 10.88
C PHE A 539 4.31 -3.60 9.84
N LEU A 540 4.18 -4.42 8.80
CA LEU A 540 3.14 -4.30 7.79
C LEU A 540 1.81 -4.81 8.36
N ARG A 541 0.94 -3.91 8.77
CA ARG A 541 -0.40 -4.23 9.30
C ARG A 541 -1.37 -4.62 8.19
N ASP A 542 -1.35 -3.83 7.12
CA ASP A 542 -2.15 -4.00 5.91
C ASP A 542 -1.22 -3.77 4.71
N LYS A 543 -1.55 -4.30 3.52
CA LYS A 543 -0.74 -4.11 2.29
C LYS A 543 -0.38 -2.63 2.00
N ASN A 544 -1.18 -1.69 2.51
CA ASN A 544 -1.08 -0.25 2.26
C ASN A 544 -0.54 0.54 3.48
N HIS A 545 -0.21 -0.10 4.62
CA HIS A 545 0.20 0.62 5.83
C HIS A 545 1.20 -0.15 6.71
N CYS A 546 2.33 0.50 7.01
CA CYS A 546 3.24 0.12 8.09
C CYS A 546 2.81 0.83 9.39
N GLU A 547 2.82 0.13 10.52
CA GLU A 547 2.53 0.70 11.85
C GLU A 547 3.66 0.37 12.84
N ASP A 548 3.93 1.27 13.79
CA ASP A 548 5.00 1.11 14.79
C ASP A 548 4.63 0.07 15.86
N CYS A 549 5.57 -0.85 16.17
CA CYS A 549 5.40 -1.75 17.30
C CYS A 549 5.43 -0.99 18.64
N GLU A 550 4.59 -1.42 19.60
CA GLU A 550 4.55 -0.85 20.96
C GLU A 550 5.89 -0.95 21.71
N LEU A 551 6.09 -0.08 22.71
CA LEU A 551 7.29 -0.11 23.55
C LEU A 551 7.36 -1.43 24.36
N GLY A 552 8.47 -2.15 24.20
CA GLY A 552 8.63 -3.52 24.70
C GLY A 552 8.46 -4.61 23.63
N TYR A 553 8.19 -4.22 22.38
CA TYR A 553 8.12 -5.13 21.23
C TYR A 553 8.95 -4.61 20.05
N LEU A 554 9.49 -5.54 19.26
CA LEU A 554 10.14 -5.30 17.97
C LEU A 554 9.42 -6.09 16.87
N PRO A 555 9.42 -5.66 15.60
CA PRO A 555 8.92 -6.49 14.51
C PRO A 555 9.76 -7.76 14.35
N ASN A 556 9.15 -8.86 13.88
CA ASN A 556 9.89 -10.04 13.42
C ASN A 556 10.64 -9.76 12.11
N ASP A 557 11.48 -10.71 11.68
CA ASP A 557 12.32 -10.59 10.48
C ASP A 557 11.50 -10.30 9.20
N ASP A 558 10.34 -10.96 9.03
CA ASP A 558 9.40 -10.70 7.92
C ASP A 558 8.61 -9.38 8.05
N LYS A 559 8.77 -8.65 9.17
CA LYS A 559 8.00 -7.44 9.55
C LYS A 559 6.49 -7.60 9.46
N THR A 560 5.95 -8.75 9.83
CA THR A 560 4.51 -9.08 9.79
C THR A 560 3.83 -9.06 11.16
N LYS A 561 4.60 -9.05 12.26
CA LYS A 561 4.08 -9.04 13.63
C LYS A 561 5.10 -8.47 14.62
N CYS A 562 4.60 -7.88 15.70
CA CYS A 562 5.43 -7.48 16.84
C CYS A 562 5.69 -8.67 17.80
N VAL A 563 6.92 -8.78 18.30
CA VAL A 563 7.43 -9.83 19.18
C VAL A 563 8.00 -9.18 20.44
N LYS A 564 7.68 -9.72 21.62
CA LYS A 564 8.09 -9.11 22.91
C LYS A 564 9.59 -9.25 23.13
N ILE A 565 10.23 -8.15 23.53
CA ILE A 565 11.64 -8.07 23.92
C ILE A 565 11.87 -8.90 25.21
N PRO A 566 12.94 -9.72 25.31
CA PRO A 566 13.27 -10.47 26.51
C PRO A 566 13.66 -9.55 27.69
N GLU A 567 13.24 -9.93 28.90
CA GLU A 567 13.44 -9.12 30.11
C GLU A 567 14.84 -9.34 30.73
N VAL A 568 15.66 -8.29 30.70
CA VAL A 568 16.98 -8.24 31.34
C VAL A 568 16.82 -7.81 32.80
N TYR A 569 17.55 -8.47 33.71
CA TYR A 569 17.59 -8.13 35.13
C TYR A 569 18.97 -8.45 35.74
N LEU A 570 19.23 -7.97 36.95
CA LEU A 570 20.43 -8.33 37.70
C LEU A 570 20.31 -9.79 38.16
N ASP A 571 20.93 -10.71 37.41
CA ASP A 571 21.02 -12.13 37.77
C ASP A 571 22.19 -12.40 38.73
N TYR A 572 22.08 -13.47 39.53
CA TYR A 572 23.10 -13.96 40.45
C TYR A 572 24.42 -14.32 39.76
N ARG A 573 24.43 -14.51 38.44
CA ARG A 573 25.63 -14.74 37.62
C ARG A 573 26.49 -13.49 37.41
N ASN A 574 26.00 -12.29 37.73
CA ASN A 574 26.77 -11.05 37.57
C ASN A 574 27.95 -11.01 38.57
N PRO A 575 29.20 -10.75 38.13
CA PRO A 575 30.37 -10.72 39.03
C PRO A 575 30.22 -9.80 40.24
N TRP A 576 29.55 -8.66 40.08
CA TRP A 576 29.29 -7.70 41.17
C TRP A 576 28.26 -8.22 42.18
N ALA A 577 27.26 -8.97 41.72
CA ALA A 577 26.28 -9.64 42.56
C ALA A 577 26.95 -10.75 43.40
N ILE A 578 27.78 -11.59 42.77
CA ILE A 578 28.56 -12.65 43.43
C ILE A 578 29.44 -12.07 44.54
N GLY A 579 30.17 -10.99 44.25
CA GLY A 579 31.04 -10.32 45.21
C GLY A 579 30.28 -9.78 46.43
N SER A 580 29.12 -9.15 46.21
CA SER A 580 28.30 -8.59 47.31
C SER A 580 27.69 -9.70 48.19
N ILE A 581 27.19 -10.78 47.58
CA ILE A 581 26.63 -11.94 48.30
C ILE A 581 27.70 -12.68 49.11
N SER A 582 28.91 -12.83 48.56
CA SER A 582 30.03 -13.46 49.26
C SER A 582 30.43 -12.68 50.52
N PHE A 583 30.50 -11.34 50.41
CA PHE A 583 30.79 -10.46 51.54
C PHE A 583 29.67 -10.49 52.60
N ALA A 584 28.41 -10.48 52.18
CA ALA A 584 27.27 -10.58 53.10
C ALA A 584 27.22 -11.93 53.84
N SER A 585 27.53 -13.02 53.15
CA SER A 585 27.61 -14.38 53.73
C SER A 585 28.64 -14.45 54.86
N PHE A 586 29.84 -13.92 54.62
CA PHE A 586 30.89 -13.84 55.64
C PHE A 586 30.47 -12.95 56.83
N GLY A 587 29.83 -11.80 56.55
CA GLY A 587 29.27 -10.91 57.57
C GLY A 587 28.28 -11.62 58.50
N MET A 588 27.32 -12.37 57.96
CA MET A 588 26.34 -13.14 58.75
C MET A 588 27.02 -14.20 59.64
N LEU A 589 28.00 -14.94 59.11
CA LEU A 589 28.74 -15.94 59.90
C LEU A 589 29.46 -15.31 61.10
N VAL A 590 30.08 -14.13 60.90
CA VAL A 590 30.72 -13.37 61.98
C VAL A 590 29.69 -12.88 63.02
N VAL A 591 28.50 -12.40 62.60
CA VAL A 591 27.43 -12.00 63.54
C VAL A 591 26.97 -13.20 64.39
N VAL A 592 26.74 -14.36 63.77
CA VAL A 592 26.32 -15.58 64.47
C VAL A 592 27.38 -16.05 65.46
N PHE A 593 28.66 -16.05 65.07
CA PHE A 593 29.78 -16.34 65.98
C PHE A 593 29.80 -15.40 67.19
N ILE A 594 29.69 -14.09 66.97
CA ILE A 594 29.67 -13.09 68.05
C ILE A 594 28.47 -13.29 68.98
N ALA A 595 27.28 -13.58 68.43
CA ALA A 595 26.07 -13.86 69.22
C ALA A 595 26.23 -15.13 70.09
N LEU A 596 26.85 -16.19 69.56
CA LEU A 596 27.15 -17.41 70.33
C LEU A 596 28.15 -17.18 71.47
N VAL A 597 29.20 -16.38 71.23
CA VAL A 597 30.15 -15.96 72.28
C VAL A 597 29.42 -15.12 73.33
N PHE A 598 28.61 -14.14 72.92
CA PHE A 598 27.82 -13.30 73.83
C PHE A 598 26.84 -14.13 74.68
N ARG A 599 26.28 -15.22 74.13
CA ARG A 599 25.43 -16.18 74.86
C ARG A 599 26.23 -16.97 75.89
N LYS A 600 27.36 -17.59 75.49
CA LYS A 600 28.21 -18.42 76.36
C LYS A 600 28.81 -17.62 77.52
N PHE A 601 29.25 -16.38 77.27
CA PHE A 601 29.85 -15.49 78.28
C PHE A 601 28.87 -14.46 78.85
N SER A 602 27.56 -14.66 78.66
CA SER A 602 26.50 -13.69 79.01
C SER A 602 26.49 -13.27 80.49
N SER A 603 26.95 -14.12 81.41
CA SER A 603 27.05 -13.83 82.85
C SER A 603 28.25 -12.97 83.24
N THR A 604 29.20 -12.71 82.33
CA THR A 604 30.43 -11.97 82.64
C THR A 604 30.17 -10.48 82.91
N PRO A 605 30.93 -9.83 83.82
CA PRO A 605 30.80 -8.41 84.13
C PRO A 605 30.83 -7.49 82.91
N ILE A 606 31.73 -7.73 81.95
CA ILE A 606 31.89 -6.85 80.78
C ILE A 606 30.66 -6.85 79.84
N ILE A 607 30.10 -8.04 79.54
CA ILE A 607 28.88 -8.17 78.71
C ILE A 607 27.66 -7.64 79.47
N LYS A 608 27.58 -7.88 80.80
CA LYS A 608 26.48 -7.41 81.64
C LYS A 608 26.45 -5.88 81.78
N ALA A 609 27.61 -5.21 81.90
CA ALA A 609 27.71 -3.75 82.01
C ALA A 609 27.28 -3.03 80.72
N SER A 610 27.70 -3.56 79.56
CA SER A 610 27.43 -3.04 78.22
C SER A 610 25.93 -3.04 77.85
N GLY A 611 25.09 -3.77 78.59
CA GLY A 611 23.66 -3.90 78.33
C GLY A 611 23.38 -5.02 77.33
N ARG A 612 23.07 -6.21 77.87
CA ARG A 612 22.90 -7.46 77.12
C ARG A 612 21.81 -7.33 76.04
N GLU A 613 20.58 -6.95 76.42
CA GLU A 613 19.42 -6.96 75.51
C GLU A 613 19.60 -5.99 74.31
N LEU A 614 20.05 -4.76 74.57
CA LEU A 614 20.36 -3.80 73.49
C LEU A 614 21.48 -4.29 72.56
N SER A 615 22.42 -5.09 73.09
CA SER A 615 23.52 -5.63 72.29
C SER A 615 23.08 -6.79 71.41
N TYR A 616 22.08 -7.60 71.83
CA TYR A 616 21.43 -8.57 70.96
C TYR A 616 20.54 -7.91 69.90
N LEU A 617 19.77 -6.87 70.26
CA LEU A 617 18.96 -6.13 69.29
C LEU A 617 19.83 -5.50 68.18
N LEU A 618 20.99 -4.96 68.57
CA LEU A 618 21.99 -4.43 67.63
C LEU A 618 22.60 -5.53 66.75
N LEU A 619 22.96 -6.70 67.30
CA LEU A 619 23.42 -7.84 66.48
C LEU A 619 22.34 -8.33 65.51
N PHE A 620 21.08 -8.34 65.91
CA PHE A 620 19.96 -8.72 65.05
C PHE A 620 19.72 -7.70 63.92
N GLY A 621 19.84 -6.41 64.18
CA GLY A 621 19.79 -5.36 63.14
C GLY A 621 20.93 -5.49 62.13
N ILE A 622 22.15 -5.77 62.60
CA ILE A 622 23.30 -6.02 61.74
C ILE A 622 23.09 -7.31 60.91
N PHE A 623 22.57 -8.39 61.50
CA PHE A 623 22.22 -9.62 60.77
C PHE A 623 21.22 -9.34 59.63
N LEU A 624 20.15 -8.60 59.91
CA LEU A 624 19.16 -8.22 58.89
C LEU A 624 19.78 -7.34 57.79
N SER A 625 20.73 -6.46 58.10
CA SER A 625 21.41 -5.65 57.07
C SER A 625 22.25 -6.47 56.09
N PHE A 626 22.88 -7.57 56.54
CA PHE A 626 23.56 -8.50 55.65
C PHE A 626 22.58 -9.40 54.88
N LEU A 627 21.49 -9.85 55.52
CA LEU A 627 20.46 -10.66 54.87
C LEU A 627 19.76 -9.89 53.73
N LEU A 628 19.57 -8.58 53.89
CA LEU A 628 18.96 -7.69 52.91
C LEU A 628 19.71 -7.68 51.55
N THR A 629 21.02 -7.88 51.53
CA THR A 629 21.82 -7.99 50.29
C THR A 629 21.28 -9.09 49.36
N PHE A 630 20.82 -10.22 49.91
CA PHE A 630 20.26 -11.32 49.11
C PHE A 630 18.91 -10.93 48.46
N VAL A 631 18.15 -10.05 49.12
CA VAL A 631 16.84 -9.58 48.64
C VAL A 631 16.99 -8.49 47.57
N ILE A 632 17.98 -7.60 47.72
CA ILE A 632 18.33 -6.57 46.73
C ILE A 632 18.82 -7.19 45.41
N VAL A 633 19.58 -8.29 45.49
CA VAL A 633 20.16 -8.98 44.33
C VAL A 633 19.20 -10.01 43.70
N ALA A 634 18.12 -10.38 44.39
CA ALA A 634 17.11 -11.30 43.85
C ALA A 634 16.33 -10.68 42.67
N LYS A 635 15.81 -11.52 41.77
CA LYS A 635 14.96 -11.06 40.65
C LYS A 635 13.81 -10.16 41.18
N PRO A 636 13.55 -8.99 40.57
CA PRO A 636 12.44 -8.13 40.98
C PRO A 636 11.08 -8.83 40.87
N THR A 637 10.38 -8.89 42.00
CA THR A 637 9.02 -9.39 42.17
C THR A 637 8.32 -8.49 43.20
N SER A 638 6.99 -8.51 43.27
CA SER A 638 6.25 -7.69 44.26
C SER A 638 6.72 -7.98 45.70
N ILE A 639 7.10 -9.22 45.99
CA ILE A 639 7.62 -9.66 47.29
C ILE A 639 9.04 -9.12 47.51
N THR A 640 9.99 -9.36 46.60
CA THR A 640 11.40 -8.90 46.78
C THR A 640 11.50 -7.38 46.78
N CYS A 641 10.69 -6.67 45.99
CA CYS A 641 10.59 -5.21 46.01
C CYS A 641 10.00 -4.68 47.33
N GLY A 642 8.96 -5.33 47.87
CA GLY A 642 8.36 -4.94 49.15
C GLY A 642 9.28 -5.17 50.34
N LEU A 643 9.89 -6.36 50.41
CA LEU A 643 10.90 -6.69 51.42
C LEU A 643 12.08 -5.72 51.38
N THR A 644 12.60 -5.42 50.19
CA THR A 644 13.75 -4.50 50.05
C THR A 644 13.42 -3.10 50.59
N ARG A 645 12.29 -2.51 50.17
CA ARG A 645 11.88 -1.18 50.65
C ARG A 645 11.69 -1.13 52.17
N PHE A 646 11.01 -2.12 52.74
CA PHE A 646 10.75 -2.16 54.19
C PHE A 646 12.03 -2.35 55.01
N PHE A 647 12.86 -3.34 54.66
CA PHE A 647 14.03 -3.68 55.47
C PHE A 647 15.17 -2.68 55.36
N LEU A 648 15.28 -1.93 54.24
CA LEU A 648 16.29 -0.91 54.00
C LEU A 648 16.36 0.16 55.11
N GLY A 649 15.21 0.71 55.51
CA GLY A 649 15.13 1.63 56.65
C GLY A 649 15.12 0.91 57.99
N PHE A 650 14.31 -0.14 58.10
CA PHE A 650 14.06 -0.86 59.35
C PHE A 650 15.33 -1.45 60.00
N CYS A 651 16.22 -2.11 59.25
CA CYS A 651 17.42 -2.70 59.85
C CYS A 651 18.36 -1.63 60.42
N TYR A 652 18.50 -0.49 59.73
CA TYR A 652 19.38 0.59 60.16
C TYR A 652 18.78 1.37 61.34
N THR A 653 17.47 1.64 61.34
CA THR A 653 16.78 2.20 62.51
C THR A 653 16.93 1.27 63.72
N MET A 654 16.80 -0.05 63.59
CA MET A 654 16.93 -0.95 64.74
C MET A 654 18.35 -0.92 65.34
N CYS A 655 19.39 -0.81 64.52
CA CYS A 655 20.75 -0.55 64.99
C CYS A 655 20.87 0.82 65.67
N TYR A 656 20.43 1.89 65.02
CA TYR A 656 20.64 3.24 65.51
C TYR A 656 19.76 3.61 66.71
N ALA A 657 18.55 3.09 66.82
CA ALA A 657 17.73 3.21 68.03
C ALA A 657 18.41 2.59 69.26
N ALA A 658 19.09 1.44 69.08
CA ALA A 658 19.89 0.83 70.14
C ALA A 658 21.13 1.68 70.49
N ILE A 659 21.84 2.23 69.49
CA ILE A 659 23.02 3.09 69.70
C ILE A 659 22.61 4.44 70.35
N VAL A 660 21.51 5.08 69.93
CA VAL A 660 20.93 6.28 70.57
C VAL A 660 20.58 5.96 72.02
N THR A 661 19.88 4.85 72.28
CA THR A 661 19.48 4.47 73.65
C THR A 661 20.70 4.22 74.55
N LYS A 662 21.75 3.60 74.01
CA LYS A 662 23.00 3.27 74.70
C LYS A 662 23.87 4.51 74.97
N THR A 663 24.05 5.39 73.98
CA THR A 663 24.79 6.65 74.15
C THR A 663 24.03 7.65 75.03
N SER A 664 22.70 7.72 74.91
CA SER A 664 21.85 8.55 75.77
C SER A 664 21.82 8.05 77.22
N ARG A 665 21.85 6.74 77.47
CA ARG A 665 22.09 6.15 78.82
C ARG A 665 23.41 6.65 79.40
N ILE A 666 24.50 6.56 78.64
CA ILE A 666 25.84 7.01 79.06
C ILE A 666 25.82 8.53 79.36
N ALA A 667 25.24 9.33 78.47
CA ALA A 667 25.10 10.79 78.66
C ALA A 667 24.29 11.15 79.91
N ARG A 668 23.20 10.43 80.22
CA ARG A 668 22.42 10.64 81.46
C ARG A 668 23.22 10.33 82.73
N ILE A 669 24.04 9.27 82.71
CA ILE A 669 24.88 8.89 83.85
C ILE A 669 25.94 9.97 84.11
N PHE A 670 26.67 10.41 83.08
CA PHE A 670 27.70 11.43 83.24
C PHE A 670 27.13 12.83 83.53
N ALA A 671 25.95 13.18 83.03
CA ALA A 671 25.29 14.46 83.33
C ALA A 671 24.78 14.57 84.79
N GLN A 672 24.63 13.47 85.51
CA GLN A 672 24.42 13.50 86.96
C GLN A 672 25.72 13.69 87.75
N GLY A 673 26.89 13.31 87.21
CA GLY A 673 28.18 13.39 87.90
C GLY A 673 28.60 14.82 88.31
N SER A 674 28.01 15.86 87.70
CA SER A 674 28.25 17.27 88.03
C SER A 674 27.13 17.92 88.86
N ARG A 675 26.16 17.14 89.38
CA ARG A 675 25.06 17.65 90.22
C ARG A 675 24.93 16.82 91.50
N GLY A 676 24.54 17.49 92.59
CA GLY A 676 24.48 16.92 93.94
C GLY A 676 23.63 15.65 94.06
N ARG A 677 23.94 14.85 95.09
CA ARG A 677 23.40 13.50 95.34
C ARG A 677 21.87 13.52 95.59
N GLN A 678 21.23 12.36 95.40
CA GLN A 678 19.82 12.03 95.71
C GLN A 678 18.72 12.40 94.68
N ALA A 679 18.83 11.90 93.45
CA ALA A 679 17.65 11.69 92.58
C ALA A 679 17.71 10.33 91.86
N LYS A 680 16.68 9.48 92.03
CA LYS A 680 16.58 8.17 91.33
C LYS A 680 16.51 8.38 89.82
N ILE A 681 17.46 7.81 89.06
CA ILE A 681 17.54 7.99 87.60
C ILE A 681 16.40 7.22 86.92
N ARG A 682 15.33 7.92 86.51
CA ARG A 682 14.31 7.35 85.64
C ARG A 682 14.93 6.90 84.31
N TYR A 683 14.35 5.87 83.69
CA TYR A 683 14.76 5.34 82.37
C TYR A 683 16.20 4.81 82.27
N THR A 684 16.72 4.18 83.34
CA THR A 684 18.05 3.52 83.35
C THR A 684 17.97 2.00 83.50
N SER A 685 16.79 1.42 83.80
CA SER A 685 16.58 -0.04 83.79
C SER A 685 16.71 -0.63 82.37
N PRO A 686 17.23 -1.86 82.18
CA PRO A 686 17.20 -2.56 80.90
C PRO A 686 15.79 -2.63 80.28
N THR A 687 14.74 -2.84 81.08
CA THR A 687 13.35 -2.85 80.59
C THR A 687 12.94 -1.50 80.01
N SER A 688 13.25 -0.40 80.71
CA SER A 688 12.98 0.96 80.21
C SER A 688 13.85 1.35 79.00
N GLN A 689 15.05 0.77 78.85
CA GLN A 689 15.89 0.97 77.68
C GLN A 689 15.27 0.26 76.46
N LEU A 690 14.88 -1.01 76.61
CA LEU A 690 14.23 -1.78 75.54
C LEU A 690 12.91 -1.12 75.11
N PHE A 691 12.12 -0.60 76.05
CA PHE A 691 10.88 0.15 75.75
C PHE A 691 11.14 1.43 74.94
N ILE A 692 12.15 2.23 75.32
CA ILE A 692 12.55 3.42 74.54
C ILE A 692 13.02 3.02 73.13
N THR A 693 13.80 1.95 73.01
CA THR A 693 14.26 1.45 71.71
C THR A 693 13.08 0.95 70.86
N ALA A 694 12.11 0.26 71.45
CA ALA A 694 10.90 -0.21 70.77
C ALA A 694 10.03 0.95 70.26
N ILE A 695 9.89 2.04 71.02
CA ILE A 695 9.20 3.26 70.55
C ILE A 695 9.90 3.84 69.31
N LEU A 696 11.22 4.02 69.36
CA LEU A 696 11.99 4.54 68.22
C LEU A 696 11.88 3.63 66.98
N VAL A 697 11.88 2.31 67.16
CA VAL A 697 11.67 1.35 66.05
C VAL A 697 10.22 1.37 65.54
N SER A 698 9.22 1.58 66.39
CA SER A 698 7.82 1.61 65.95
C SER A 698 7.48 2.78 65.02
N VAL A 699 8.17 3.92 65.15
CA VAL A 699 8.01 5.06 64.23
C VAL A 699 8.37 4.65 62.80
N GLU A 700 9.49 3.95 62.64
CA GLU A 700 9.96 3.42 61.34
C GLU A 700 9.01 2.38 60.74
N VAL A 701 8.42 1.52 61.57
CA VAL A 701 7.42 0.54 61.12
C VAL A 701 6.17 1.25 60.57
N VAL A 702 5.71 2.31 61.23
CA VAL A 702 4.57 3.13 60.76
C VAL A 702 4.92 3.89 59.48
N VAL A 703 6.12 4.50 59.40
CA VAL A 703 6.59 5.21 58.19
C VAL A 703 6.64 4.26 56.98
N ASN A 704 7.22 3.08 57.12
CA ASN A 704 7.28 2.10 56.03
C ASN A 704 5.91 1.52 55.70
N ALA A 705 5.03 1.27 56.68
CA ALA A 705 3.67 0.80 56.42
C ALA A 705 2.87 1.84 55.59
N LEU A 706 2.93 3.11 55.96
CA LEU A 706 2.30 4.20 55.20
C LEU A 706 2.89 4.32 53.78
N TRP A 707 4.21 4.20 53.63
CA TRP A 707 4.86 4.25 52.33
C TRP A 707 4.48 3.08 51.41
N LEU A 708 4.48 1.84 51.93
CA LEU A 708 4.09 0.65 51.15
C LEU A 708 2.58 0.61 50.82
N MET A 709 1.72 1.29 51.59
CA MET A 709 0.31 1.46 51.25
C MET A 709 0.07 2.54 50.18
N HIS A 710 0.86 3.61 50.17
CA HIS A 710 0.72 4.68 49.17
C HIS A 710 1.36 4.31 47.82
N ASP A 711 2.59 3.80 47.85
CA ASP A 711 3.32 3.30 46.69
C ASP A 711 3.44 1.76 46.78
N PRO A 712 2.45 0.96 46.33
CA PRO A 712 2.52 -0.49 46.43
C PRO A 712 3.73 -1.08 45.66
N PRO A 713 4.47 -2.03 46.25
CA PRO A 713 5.65 -2.60 45.62
C PRO A 713 5.28 -3.54 44.46
N LYS A 714 5.54 -3.10 43.23
CA LYS A 714 5.36 -3.88 42.00
C LYS A 714 6.64 -3.90 41.16
N PRO A 715 6.93 -4.98 40.43
CA PRO A 715 7.95 -4.98 39.39
C PRO A 715 7.41 -4.22 38.16
N THR A 716 8.30 -3.55 37.43
CA THR A 716 7.97 -2.77 36.21
C THR A 716 9.12 -2.86 35.22
N ASN A 717 8.80 -3.08 33.94
CA ASN A 717 9.78 -2.94 32.86
C ASN A 717 9.99 -1.45 32.54
N ILE A 718 11.24 -1.07 32.33
CA ILE A 718 11.64 0.17 31.66
C ILE A 718 12.35 -0.16 30.36
N TYR A 719 12.35 0.79 29.41
CA TYR A 719 12.96 0.63 28.09
C TYR A 719 14.02 1.73 27.89
N PRO A 720 15.29 1.50 28.27
CA PRO A 720 16.38 2.48 28.10
C PRO A 720 16.68 2.78 26.62
N THR A 721 16.48 1.77 25.77
CA THR A 721 16.53 1.81 24.31
C THR A 721 15.26 1.14 23.77
N ARG A 722 14.99 1.24 22.46
CA ARG A 722 13.83 0.55 21.84
C ARG A 722 14.02 -0.98 21.73
N GLU A 723 15.21 -1.49 22.05
CA GLU A 723 15.62 -2.89 21.87
C GLU A 723 15.86 -3.62 23.22
N GLU A 724 15.93 -2.91 24.34
CA GLU A 724 16.15 -3.48 25.67
C GLU A 724 14.92 -3.30 26.58
N SER A 725 14.51 -4.39 27.26
CA SER A 725 13.52 -4.34 28.34
C SER A 725 14.19 -4.69 29.65
N VAL A 726 14.31 -3.73 30.57
CA VAL A 726 14.96 -3.93 31.88
C VAL A 726 13.91 -3.99 32.98
N LEU A 727 13.83 -5.14 33.66
CA LEU A 727 12.90 -5.38 34.75
C LEU A 727 13.48 -4.80 36.06
N ILE A 728 12.79 -3.82 36.65
CA ILE A 728 13.17 -3.18 37.93
C ILE A 728 12.03 -3.23 38.94
N CYS A 729 12.34 -2.92 40.21
CA CYS A 729 11.31 -2.54 41.17
C CYS A 729 10.79 -1.13 40.83
N ALA A 730 9.48 -0.92 40.83
CA ALA A 730 8.92 0.40 40.58
C ALA A 730 9.56 1.46 41.50
N ARG A 731 9.92 2.61 40.94
CA ARG A 731 10.52 3.75 41.64
C ARG A 731 11.96 3.55 42.15
N SER A 732 12.65 2.44 41.85
CA SER A 732 14.09 2.29 42.18
C SER A 732 15.02 3.12 41.30
N ASP A 733 14.48 3.60 40.18
CA ASP A 733 15.05 4.57 39.25
C ASP A 733 15.09 6.00 39.82
N ASP A 734 14.31 6.30 40.87
CA ASP A 734 14.11 7.65 41.38
C ASP A 734 14.69 7.88 42.79
N HIS A 735 15.01 9.14 43.10
CA HIS A 735 15.48 9.57 44.43
C HIS A 735 14.51 9.22 45.57
N LYS A 736 13.20 9.11 45.27
CA LYS A 736 12.16 8.67 46.22
C LYS A 736 12.37 7.25 46.76
N TYR A 737 13.22 6.42 46.14
CA TYR A 737 13.61 5.12 46.72
C TYR A 737 14.33 5.26 48.07
N LEU A 738 14.91 6.43 48.37
CA LEU A 738 15.63 6.71 49.61
C LEU A 738 14.72 7.20 50.76
N ILE A 739 13.39 7.29 50.58
CA ILE A 739 12.47 7.81 51.61
C ILE A 739 12.58 7.05 52.94
N GLY A 740 12.68 5.72 52.90
CA GLY A 740 12.89 4.87 54.08
C GLY A 740 14.21 5.11 54.84
N LEU A 741 15.16 5.87 54.28
CA LEU A 741 16.42 6.20 54.97
C LEU A 741 16.37 7.53 55.75
N VAL A 742 15.32 8.35 55.58
CA VAL A 742 15.21 9.68 56.20
C VAL A 742 15.15 9.62 57.74
N TYR A 743 14.26 8.82 58.32
CA TYR A 743 14.18 8.66 59.78
C TYR A 743 15.43 7.97 60.38
N PRO A 744 16.00 6.90 59.78
CA PRO A 744 17.26 6.35 60.25
C PRO A 744 18.43 7.35 60.21
N PHE A 745 18.48 8.28 59.24
CA PHE A 745 19.45 9.38 59.25
C PHE A 745 19.18 10.42 60.37
N VAL A 746 17.92 10.72 60.69
CA VAL A 746 17.57 11.56 61.85
C VAL A 746 18.08 10.91 63.16
N LEU A 747 17.94 9.59 63.32
CA LEU A 747 18.55 8.86 64.45
C LEU A 747 20.09 8.92 64.44
N MET A 748 20.73 8.88 63.26
CA MET A 748 22.18 9.07 63.11
C MET A 748 22.65 10.48 63.53
N CYS A 749 21.86 11.51 63.22
CA CYS A 749 22.11 12.87 63.72
C CYS A 749 21.97 12.97 65.25
N PHE A 750 20.94 12.35 65.85
CA PHE A 750 20.82 12.29 67.32
C PHE A 750 21.97 11.50 67.95
N CYS A 751 22.36 10.36 67.39
CA CYS A 751 23.57 9.62 67.80
C CYS A 751 24.81 10.52 67.77
N THR A 752 24.99 11.31 66.72
CA THR A 752 26.13 12.25 66.58
C THR A 752 26.14 13.32 67.68
N ILE A 753 24.98 13.90 68.01
CA ILE A 753 24.83 14.88 69.10
C ILE A 753 25.14 14.25 70.46
N TYR A 754 24.68 13.02 70.73
CA TYR A 754 25.00 12.32 71.98
C TYR A 754 26.47 11.88 72.04
N ALA A 755 27.04 11.37 70.94
CA ALA A 755 28.44 10.97 70.81
C ALA A 755 29.41 12.14 71.04
N PHE A 756 29.06 13.36 70.61
CA PHE A 756 29.80 14.57 70.93
C PHE A 756 29.70 14.95 72.41
N LYS A 757 28.52 14.80 73.04
CA LYS A 757 28.35 15.01 74.48
C LYS A 757 29.11 13.99 75.33
N THR A 758 29.23 12.74 74.89
CA THR A 758 29.99 11.69 75.58
C THR A 758 31.49 11.68 75.27
N ARG A 759 32.01 12.59 74.42
CA ARG A 759 33.45 12.63 74.08
C ARG A 759 34.37 13.08 75.23
N LYS A 760 33.82 13.64 76.31
CA LYS A 760 34.54 14.08 77.51
C LYS A 760 34.44 13.09 78.70
N CYS A 761 34.01 11.85 78.46
CA CYS A 761 34.03 10.82 79.50
C CYS A 761 35.49 10.45 79.87
N PRO A 762 35.84 10.33 81.16
CA PRO A 762 37.21 9.99 81.58
C PRO A 762 37.62 8.57 81.16
N ASP A 763 38.93 8.35 81.00
CA ASP A 763 39.54 7.24 80.26
C ASP A 763 39.19 5.81 80.73
N GLY A 764 38.62 5.66 81.93
CA GLY A 764 38.09 4.38 82.41
C GLY A 764 36.92 3.83 81.58
N PHE A 765 36.22 4.66 80.80
CA PHE A 765 34.99 4.27 80.09
C PHE A 765 35.16 4.09 78.56
N ASN A 766 36.15 3.28 78.16
CA ASN A 766 36.52 2.98 76.76
C ASN A 766 35.34 2.68 75.80
N GLU A 767 34.23 2.11 76.27
CA GLU A 767 33.03 1.86 75.45
C GLU A 767 32.46 3.14 74.79
N ALA A 768 32.55 4.31 75.44
CA ALA A 768 32.10 5.57 74.87
C ALA A 768 32.91 5.97 73.63
N ARG A 769 34.23 5.77 73.65
CA ARG A 769 35.13 6.07 72.53
C ARG A 769 34.82 5.22 71.30
N TYR A 770 34.56 3.93 71.49
CA TYR A 770 34.16 3.03 70.40
C TYR A 770 32.79 3.41 69.80
N LEU A 771 31.81 3.80 70.62
CA LEU A 771 30.51 4.28 70.13
C LEU A 771 30.65 5.56 69.29
N THR A 772 31.41 6.55 69.76
CA THR A 772 31.67 7.79 69.01
C THR A 772 32.42 7.53 67.70
N PHE A 773 33.45 6.67 67.71
CA PHE A 773 34.19 6.30 66.49
C PHE A 773 33.30 5.61 65.45
N THR A 774 32.54 4.58 65.87
CA THR A 774 31.60 3.84 65.00
C THR A 774 30.61 4.78 64.32
N ASN A 775 30.07 5.74 65.07
CA ASN A 775 29.13 6.72 64.54
C ASN A 775 29.79 7.60 63.47
N TYR A 776 30.96 8.18 63.73
CA TYR A 776 31.63 9.06 62.76
C TYR A 776 32.05 8.31 61.49
N THR A 777 32.61 7.10 61.59
CA THR A 777 32.97 6.28 60.42
C THR A 777 31.74 5.95 59.57
N THR A 778 30.62 5.58 60.20
CA THR A 778 29.38 5.27 59.47
C THR A 778 28.76 6.51 58.82
N CYS A 779 28.82 7.69 59.45
CA CYS A 779 28.40 8.95 58.82
C CYS A 779 29.19 9.25 57.53
N VAL A 780 30.51 9.04 57.52
CA VAL A 780 31.36 9.26 56.34
C VAL A 780 30.97 8.30 55.21
N ILE A 781 30.70 7.03 55.51
CA ILE A 781 30.27 6.01 54.52
C ILE A 781 28.96 6.42 53.83
N TRP A 782 27.97 6.90 54.59
CA TRP A 782 26.70 7.36 53.99
C TRP A 782 26.83 8.66 53.20
N LEU A 783 27.66 9.62 53.65
CA LEU A 783 27.92 10.85 52.91
C LEU A 783 28.61 10.58 51.56
N ALA A 784 29.47 9.56 51.48
CA ALA A 784 30.08 9.13 50.22
C ALA A 784 29.09 8.41 49.27
N PHE A 785 28.08 7.72 49.81
CA PHE A 785 27.10 6.96 49.03
C PHE A 785 26.02 7.82 48.37
N LEU A 786 25.51 8.85 49.05
CA LEU A 786 24.37 9.63 48.53
C LEU A 786 24.64 10.22 47.13
N PRO A 787 25.83 10.78 46.81
CA PRO A 787 26.19 11.16 45.44
C PRO A 787 26.23 9.97 44.47
N LEU A 788 26.84 8.84 44.87
CA LEU A 788 27.01 7.66 44.00
C LEU A 788 25.66 7.03 43.61
N PHE A 789 24.69 6.98 44.52
CA PHE A 789 23.35 6.45 44.23
C PHE A 789 22.52 7.37 43.32
N ILE A 790 22.75 8.69 43.37
CA ILE A 790 22.03 9.68 42.57
C ILE A 790 22.64 9.83 41.17
N LEU A 791 23.97 9.79 41.05
CA LEU A 791 24.69 9.97 39.79
C LEU A 791 24.75 8.71 38.92
N SER A 792 24.49 7.52 39.48
CA SER A 792 24.52 6.27 38.73
C SER A 792 23.28 6.10 37.84
N THR A 793 23.50 6.07 36.52
CA THR A 793 22.46 5.86 35.50
C THR A 793 22.00 4.40 35.39
N SER A 794 22.81 3.44 35.85
CA SER A 794 22.51 2.01 35.74
C SER A 794 21.87 1.47 37.01
N ASN A 795 20.63 0.97 36.90
CA ASN A 795 19.91 0.35 38.02
C ASN A 795 20.65 -0.86 38.62
N ALA A 796 21.39 -1.61 37.81
CA ALA A 796 22.24 -2.72 38.29
C ALA A 796 23.38 -2.21 39.19
N ILE A 797 24.05 -1.11 38.81
CA ILE A 797 25.09 -0.49 39.62
C ILE A 797 24.47 0.04 40.93
N ARG A 798 23.31 0.69 40.89
CA ARG A 798 22.62 1.21 42.09
C ARG A 798 22.30 0.11 43.11
N ALA A 799 21.78 -1.04 42.66
CA ALA A 799 21.49 -2.19 43.52
C ALA A 799 22.77 -2.79 44.14
N VAL A 800 23.84 -2.91 43.36
CA VAL A 800 25.16 -3.35 43.81
C VAL A 800 25.76 -2.38 44.85
N THR A 801 25.80 -1.07 44.54
CA THR A 801 26.36 -0.03 45.42
C THR A 801 25.61 0.05 46.75
N LEU A 802 24.27 -0.08 46.73
CA LEU A 802 23.45 -0.15 47.95
C LEU A 802 23.81 -1.37 48.81
N SER A 803 23.91 -2.55 48.19
CA SER A 803 24.27 -3.80 48.88
C SER A 803 25.65 -3.72 49.52
N PHE A 804 26.66 -3.21 48.80
CA PHE A 804 28.02 -3.04 49.31
C PHE A 804 28.10 -2.05 50.49
N LEU A 805 27.34 -0.93 50.46
CA LEU A 805 27.29 -0.02 51.61
C LEU A 805 26.69 -0.71 52.84
N LEU A 806 25.58 -1.44 52.71
CA LEU A 806 24.92 -2.10 53.85
C LEU A 806 25.89 -3.06 54.54
N ASN A 807 26.58 -3.87 53.74
CA ASN A 807 27.60 -4.81 54.23
C ASN A 807 28.79 -4.10 54.90
N LEU A 808 29.27 -2.98 54.34
CA LEU A 808 30.35 -2.18 54.92
C LEU A 808 29.94 -1.52 56.26
N SER A 809 28.72 -0.97 56.31
CA SER A 809 28.15 -0.35 57.52
C SER A 809 27.98 -1.35 58.66
N GLY A 810 27.46 -2.56 58.37
CA GLY A 810 27.37 -3.66 59.34
C GLY A 810 28.75 -4.10 59.83
N THR A 811 29.74 -4.16 58.93
CA THR A 811 31.13 -4.54 59.24
C THR A 811 31.80 -3.54 60.20
N VAL A 812 31.63 -2.23 59.98
CA VAL A 812 32.13 -1.19 60.89
C VAL A 812 31.52 -1.33 62.29
N GLN A 813 30.21 -1.58 62.38
CA GLN A 813 29.54 -1.78 63.67
C GLN A 813 30.05 -3.02 64.41
N ILE A 814 30.29 -4.13 63.71
CA ILE A 814 30.94 -5.33 64.28
C ILE A 814 32.32 -5.00 64.82
N PHE A 815 33.20 -4.47 63.96
CA PHE A 815 34.61 -4.31 64.25
C PHE A 815 34.85 -3.30 65.39
N CYS A 816 34.06 -2.22 65.42
CA CYS A 816 34.23 -1.18 66.43
C CYS A 816 33.51 -1.48 67.76
N LEU A 817 32.31 -2.09 67.75
CA LEU A 817 31.49 -2.24 68.96
C LEU A 817 31.56 -3.62 69.64
N PHE A 818 31.89 -4.67 68.89
CA PHE A 818 31.83 -6.06 69.36
C PHE A 818 33.18 -6.75 69.43
N VAL A 819 34.04 -6.61 68.42
CA VAL A 819 35.37 -7.27 68.41
C VAL A 819 36.21 -6.96 69.65
N PRO A 820 36.30 -5.70 70.18
CA PRO A 820 37.03 -5.43 71.43
C PRO A 820 36.49 -6.20 72.64
N LYS A 821 35.18 -6.47 72.69
CA LYS A 821 34.52 -7.18 73.80
C LYS A 821 34.70 -8.69 73.68
N VAL A 822 34.57 -9.23 72.47
CA VAL A 822 34.86 -10.65 72.17
C VAL A 822 36.32 -10.96 72.47
N TYR A 823 37.25 -10.09 72.06
CA TYR A 823 38.67 -10.26 72.34
C TYR A 823 38.99 -10.30 73.84
N ILE A 824 38.41 -9.38 74.65
CA ILE A 824 38.59 -9.40 76.10
C ILE A 824 37.93 -10.64 76.74
N ALA A 825 36.72 -11.02 76.30
CA ALA A 825 36.00 -12.16 76.85
C ALA A 825 36.68 -13.51 76.59
N LEU A 826 37.31 -13.69 75.42
CA LEU A 826 38.00 -14.93 75.04
C LEU A 826 39.47 -14.94 75.48
N PHE A 827 40.23 -13.88 75.18
CA PHE A 827 41.70 -13.90 75.27
C PHE A 827 42.27 -13.17 76.50
N LYS A 828 41.49 -12.38 77.24
CA LYS A 828 41.96 -11.73 78.49
C LYS A 828 40.96 -11.86 79.67
N PRO A 829 40.63 -13.10 80.12
CA PRO A 829 39.72 -13.33 81.26
C PRO A 829 40.11 -12.60 82.54
N SER A 830 41.40 -12.38 82.79
CA SER A 830 41.93 -11.66 83.97
C SER A 830 41.49 -10.19 84.07
N LYS A 831 40.97 -9.59 82.99
CA LYS A 831 40.37 -8.24 83.01
C LYS A 831 38.86 -8.24 83.29
N ASN A 832 38.23 -9.41 83.44
CA ASN A 832 36.78 -9.61 83.44
C ASN A 832 36.18 -9.85 84.84
N THR A 833 36.77 -9.29 85.91
CA THR A 833 36.25 -9.36 87.28
C THR A 833 35.38 -8.15 87.62
N LYS A 834 34.77 -8.12 88.82
CA LYS A 834 34.04 -6.93 89.28
C LYS A 834 35.02 -5.85 89.75
N GLU A 835 36.10 -6.26 90.41
CA GLU A 835 37.13 -5.38 90.97
C GLU A 835 37.84 -4.60 89.86
N SER A 836 38.19 -5.24 88.73
CA SER A 836 38.86 -4.55 87.61
C SER A 836 38.01 -3.41 87.02
N ILE A 837 36.69 -3.56 87.01
CA ILE A 837 35.74 -2.58 86.48
C ILE A 837 35.40 -1.51 87.54
N MET A 838 35.34 -1.86 88.83
CA MET A 838 34.94 -0.93 89.90
C MET A 838 36.11 -0.18 90.55
N CYS A 839 37.32 -0.75 90.62
CA CYS A 839 38.50 -0.05 91.16
C CYS A 839 38.88 1.19 90.35
N HIS A 840 38.57 1.21 89.05
CA HIS A 840 38.76 2.40 88.21
C HIS A 840 37.82 3.57 88.60
N HIS A 841 36.72 3.27 89.30
CA HIS A 841 35.65 4.21 89.63
C HIS A 841 35.87 4.94 90.97
N ASN A 842 36.66 4.37 91.88
CA ASN A 842 36.92 4.96 93.22
C ASN A 842 38.18 5.84 93.29
N ARG A 843 39.14 5.71 92.35
CA ARG A 843 40.42 6.44 92.40
C ARG A 843 40.31 7.97 92.28
N ILE A 844 39.15 8.50 91.88
CA ILE A 844 38.90 9.94 91.70
C ILE A 844 38.39 10.60 93.01
N GLY A 845 37.91 9.82 93.99
CA GLY A 845 37.32 10.35 95.22
C GLY A 845 38.23 10.40 96.45
N GLN A 846 39.46 9.86 96.37
CA GLN A 846 40.27 9.60 97.58
C GLN A 846 41.79 9.65 97.32
N GLN A 847 42.26 10.71 96.63
CA GLN A 847 43.68 11.06 96.52
C GLN A 847 44.01 12.47 97.06
N GLN A 848 43.13 13.02 97.90
CA GLN A 848 43.43 14.12 98.82
C GLN A 848 43.05 13.70 100.25
N PHE A 849 43.91 12.89 100.88
CA PHE A 849 44.28 12.86 102.31
C PHE A 849 45.17 11.63 102.57
N CYS A 850 45.88 11.62 103.72
CA CYS A 850 46.74 10.56 104.24
C CYS A 850 48.06 10.25 103.50
N GLN A 851 49.11 10.89 104.04
CA GLN A 851 50.38 10.26 104.45
C GLN A 851 51.34 9.69 103.39
N SER A 852 52.35 10.51 103.08
CA SER A 852 53.73 10.02 103.06
C SER A 852 54.20 9.75 104.49
N SER A 853 54.60 8.52 104.84
CA SER A 853 55.65 8.26 105.86
C SER A 853 56.01 6.77 106.02
N THR A 854 56.88 6.24 105.17
CA THR A 854 57.78 5.11 105.52
C THR A 854 59.19 5.36 104.99
N LEU A 855 60.08 5.79 105.88
CA LEU A 855 61.55 5.72 105.89
C LEU A 855 62.39 6.04 104.63
N SER A 856 63.27 7.05 104.78
CA SER A 856 64.53 7.32 104.01
C SER A 856 64.40 7.61 102.51
N ARG A 857 65.24 8.42 101.84
CA ARG A 857 66.33 9.37 102.19
C ARG A 857 66.39 10.35 100.98
N SER A 858 66.74 11.64 101.06
CA SER A 858 67.07 12.58 102.15
C SER A 858 66.94 14.03 101.63
N THR A 859 67.37 15.03 102.43
CA THR A 859 67.87 16.37 102.00
C THR A 859 67.06 17.18 100.97
N GLY A 860 66.47 18.32 101.38
CA GLY A 860 66.04 19.36 100.43
C GLY A 860 64.78 20.16 100.77
N THR A 861 64.57 20.54 102.03
CA THR A 861 63.42 21.40 102.42
C THR A 861 63.57 22.82 101.88
N ILE A 862 62.50 23.38 101.29
CA ILE A 862 61.87 24.68 101.63
C ILE A 862 60.60 24.86 100.78
N CYS A 863 59.63 25.61 101.31
CA CYS A 863 58.26 25.69 100.81
C CYS A 863 57.86 27.10 100.30
N CYS A 864 56.70 27.13 99.65
CA CYS A 864 55.69 28.20 99.66
C CYS A 864 55.86 29.48 98.81
N ASN A 865 54.79 29.72 98.04
CA ASN A 865 54.02 30.96 97.89
C ASN A 865 54.59 32.20 97.18
N ALA A 866 53.63 32.90 96.54
CA ALA A 866 53.64 34.35 96.26
C ALA A 866 54.65 34.85 95.19
N GLN A 867 54.39 35.91 94.42
CA GLN A 867 53.14 36.68 94.20
C GLN A 867 53.19 37.35 92.80
N LEU A 868 52.31 38.33 92.58
CA LEU A 868 52.41 39.51 91.71
C LEU A 868 53.85 39.95 91.30
N SER A 869 54.13 40.63 90.16
CA SER A 869 53.28 41.13 89.05
C SER A 869 54.08 41.92 88.00
N VAL A 870 53.51 42.13 86.80
CA VAL A 870 53.58 43.37 85.95
C VAL A 870 54.90 43.76 85.24
N SER A 871 54.77 44.29 84.01
CA SER A 871 55.74 45.13 83.24
C SER A 871 57.03 44.43 82.73
N GLU A 872 57.70 44.76 81.61
CA GLU A 872 57.40 45.36 80.28
C GLU A 872 58.60 45.03 79.35
N GLY A 873 58.72 45.62 78.14
CA GLY A 873 60.06 45.89 77.58
C GLY A 873 60.65 44.94 76.53
N HIS A 874 60.03 44.91 75.35
CA HIS A 874 60.63 45.21 74.02
C HIS A 874 62.17 45.19 73.76
N ILE A 875 62.51 45.03 72.46
CA ILE A 875 63.74 45.52 71.74
C ILE A 875 64.96 44.56 71.54
N ASN A 876 64.92 43.84 70.41
CA ASN A 876 65.83 43.94 69.23
C ASN A 876 67.25 43.30 69.11
N ARG A 877 67.44 42.72 67.91
CA ARG A 877 68.55 42.89 66.92
C ARG A 877 69.84 42.02 66.93
N PHE A 878 70.06 41.37 65.76
CA PHE A 878 71.30 41.31 64.93
C PHE A 878 72.52 40.48 65.42
N CYS A 879 73.39 39.90 64.57
CA CYS A 879 73.32 39.55 63.13
C CYS A 879 74.49 38.61 62.69
N HIS A 880 74.60 38.35 61.37
CA HIS A 880 75.65 37.57 60.63
C HIS A 880 75.58 36.04 60.79
N ARG A 881 75.64 35.18 59.72
CA ARG A 881 76.51 35.03 58.51
C ARG A 881 77.78 34.20 58.81
N ASP A 882 78.30 33.33 57.92
CA ASP A 882 78.11 33.11 56.47
C ASP A 882 78.10 31.58 56.13
N VAL A 883 77.32 31.06 55.15
CA VAL A 883 77.69 30.65 53.75
C VAL A 883 78.73 29.49 53.70
N HIS A 884 78.65 28.44 52.87
CA HIS A 884 77.81 28.04 51.71
C HIS A 884 77.09 26.68 52.02
N THR A 885 76.34 25.94 51.18
CA THR A 885 75.86 25.96 49.75
C THR A 885 74.51 25.19 49.71
N GLY A 886 73.70 25.15 48.64
CA GLY A 886 73.75 25.87 47.37
C GLY A 886 72.54 25.59 46.45
N VAL A 887 72.18 26.60 45.64
CA VAL A 887 71.29 26.58 44.44
C VAL A 887 69.77 26.34 44.69
N PRO A 888 68.83 27.12 44.07
CA PRO A 888 67.59 27.46 44.78
C PRO A 888 66.24 27.35 44.02
N LEU A 889 65.19 27.54 44.83
CA LEU A 889 63.87 28.14 44.54
C LEU A 889 63.95 29.45 43.69
N PRO A 890 62.85 30.01 43.10
CA PRO A 890 61.51 30.12 43.70
C PRO A 890 60.29 30.13 42.75
N GLY A 891 59.12 30.44 43.32
CA GLY A 891 57.93 30.94 42.60
C GLY A 891 57.18 32.01 43.41
N ILE A 892 56.33 32.80 42.74
CA ILE A 892 55.38 33.82 43.26
C ILE A 892 54.44 34.15 42.07
N SER A 893 53.15 33.80 42.11
CA SER A 893 51.96 34.67 42.35
C SER A 893 51.81 35.83 41.32
N LEU A 894 50.67 36.07 40.65
CA LEU A 894 49.27 36.18 41.11
C LEU A 894 48.22 36.08 39.95
N ASN A 895 46.94 35.88 40.32
CA ASN A 895 45.68 36.25 39.63
C ASN A 895 45.22 35.61 38.28
N ASN A 896 44.12 34.84 38.40
CA ASN A 896 42.89 34.77 37.58
C ASN A 896 42.83 34.20 36.13
N SER A 897 41.65 33.59 35.89
CA SER A 897 40.95 33.35 34.60
C SER A 897 41.34 32.16 33.70
N THR A 898 40.68 31.02 33.97
CA THR A 898 39.97 30.14 33.01
C THR A 898 40.58 29.81 31.63
N SER A 899 40.89 28.52 31.40
CA SER A 899 40.48 27.75 30.21
C SER A 899 40.73 26.23 30.34
N ASN A 900 40.17 25.44 29.42
CA ASN A 900 40.12 23.97 29.46
C ASN A 900 41.37 23.28 28.87
N ILE A 901 41.50 21.96 29.13
CA ILE A 901 42.61 21.11 28.71
C ILE A 901 42.20 20.18 27.54
N PHE A 902 43.09 20.03 26.56
CA PHE A 902 43.04 19.03 25.47
C PHE A 902 43.58 17.66 25.91
N LEU A 903 43.19 16.60 25.21
CA LEU A 903 44.09 15.45 24.93
C LEU A 903 43.81 14.87 23.54
N VAL A 904 44.77 14.10 23.00
CA VAL A 904 44.99 13.93 21.54
C VAL A 904 45.00 12.46 21.10
N VAL A 905 44.66 12.24 19.82
CA VAL A 905 44.54 10.94 19.14
C VAL A 905 45.82 10.52 18.42
N PRO A 906 46.14 9.22 18.40
CA PRO A 906 46.72 8.55 17.22
C PRO A 906 45.97 7.23 16.88
N GLN A 907 46.06 6.63 15.69
CA GLN A 907 46.42 7.07 14.32
C GLN A 907 46.11 5.89 13.37
N SER A 908 45.69 6.13 12.12
CA SER A 908 45.70 5.10 11.05
C SER A 908 45.71 5.70 9.64
N ASN A 909 46.70 5.33 8.83
CA ASN A 909 46.73 5.51 7.36
C ASN A 909 45.94 4.33 6.72
N GLU A 910 45.75 4.13 5.40
CA GLU A 910 46.16 4.73 4.10
C GLU A 910 45.17 4.14 3.03
N ALA A 911 44.83 4.68 1.86
CA ALA A 911 45.15 5.89 1.09
C ALA A 911 43.83 6.37 0.39
N GLY A 912 43.75 7.09 -0.75
CA GLY A 912 44.73 7.67 -1.67
C GLY A 912 44.05 8.45 -2.82
N ASP A 913 44.79 9.39 -3.42
CA ASP A 913 44.44 10.36 -4.48
C ASP A 913 44.01 9.74 -5.86
N ILE A 914 43.46 10.42 -6.90
CA ILE A 914 43.38 11.88 -7.24
C ILE A 914 42.27 12.21 -8.29
N GLN A 915 41.72 13.45 -8.29
CA GLN A 915 41.07 14.21 -9.41
C GLN A 915 39.81 13.67 -10.15
N SER A 916 38.94 14.48 -10.79
CA SER A 916 38.72 15.95 -10.84
C SER A 916 37.30 16.30 -11.35
N LEU A 917 37.01 17.60 -11.53
CA LEU A 917 35.78 18.24 -12.06
C LEU A 917 34.57 18.24 -11.11
N ALA A 918 33.77 19.31 -10.93
CA ALA A 918 33.92 20.77 -10.90
C ALA A 918 32.48 21.36 -10.84
N SER A 919 32.32 22.58 -10.31
CA SER A 919 31.16 23.52 -10.39
C SER A 919 30.02 23.21 -11.38
N SER A 920 28.74 23.44 -11.08
CA SER A 920 28.09 24.43 -10.20
C SER A 920 26.78 23.86 -9.57
N ASP A 921 25.91 24.52 -8.78
CA ASP A 921 25.57 25.95 -8.58
C ASP A 921 25.18 26.30 -7.12
N LEU A 922 24.84 27.57 -6.87
CA LEU A 922 24.76 28.19 -5.53
C LEU A 922 23.45 29.00 -5.35
N ILE A 923 23.11 29.36 -4.09
CA ILE A 923 22.07 30.32 -3.65
C ILE A 923 20.61 29.77 -3.60
N SER A 924 19.74 30.10 -2.63
CA SER A 924 19.86 30.27 -1.16
C SER A 924 18.46 30.27 -0.50
N LEU A 925 18.41 30.11 0.84
CA LEU A 925 17.47 30.66 1.85
C LEU A 925 16.04 31.07 1.38
N ALA A 926 14.91 30.47 1.81
CA ALA A 926 14.36 30.27 3.18
C ALA A 926 13.93 31.58 3.92
N PRO A 927 13.00 31.58 4.91
CA PRO A 927 12.16 30.49 5.46
C PRO A 927 10.69 30.89 5.84
N THR A 928 10.07 30.06 6.69
CA THR A 928 9.03 30.34 7.71
C THR A 928 7.53 30.40 7.36
N ARG A 929 6.76 29.68 8.21
CA ARG A 929 5.30 29.67 8.37
C ARG A 929 5.01 29.98 9.85
N GLU A 930 3.83 30.50 10.16
CA GLU A 930 3.47 31.00 11.50
C GLU A 930 3.28 29.91 12.57
N VAL A 931 3.28 30.33 13.84
CA VAL A 931 2.94 29.51 15.03
C VAL A 931 1.68 30.04 15.71
N LYS A 932 0.84 29.12 16.19
CA LYS A 932 -0.47 29.35 16.84
C LYS A 932 -0.41 30.24 18.09
N ALA A 933 -1.50 30.98 18.33
CA ALA A 933 -2.05 31.24 19.66
C ALA A 933 -3.59 31.27 19.60
N LEU A 934 -4.27 31.12 20.75
CA LEU A 934 -5.72 31.02 20.91
C LEU A 934 -6.18 31.89 22.12
N VAL A 935 -7.49 31.85 22.45
CA VAL A 935 -8.15 32.25 23.73
C VAL A 935 -8.95 33.58 23.75
N HIS A 936 -10.23 33.46 23.37
CA HIS A 936 -11.44 33.68 24.21
C HIS A 936 -11.79 35.02 24.96
N LEU A 937 -13.06 35.45 24.73
CA LEU A 937 -14.11 35.94 25.67
C LEU A 937 -14.52 37.44 25.71
N ARG A 938 -15.84 37.68 25.44
CA ARG A 938 -16.85 38.59 26.10
C ARG A 938 -16.51 40.11 26.28
N THR A 939 -17.43 41.09 26.23
CA THR A 939 -18.91 41.20 26.00
C THR A 939 -19.32 42.66 25.72
N SER A 940 -20.53 42.88 25.15
CA SER A 940 -21.31 44.16 25.06
C SER A 940 -20.74 45.29 24.15
N GLY A 941 -21.56 46.17 23.53
CA GLY A 941 -23.03 46.29 23.52
C GLY A 941 -23.59 47.42 22.62
N SER A 942 -24.84 47.83 22.88
CA SER A 942 -25.59 49.03 22.40
C SER A 942 -26.09 49.18 20.94
N SER A 943 -27.42 49.00 20.79
CA SER A 943 -28.44 49.94 20.25
C SER A 943 -28.62 50.33 18.75
N SER A 944 -29.89 50.16 18.31
CA SER A 944 -30.72 51.04 17.42
C SER A 944 -30.41 51.16 15.91
N ALA A 945 -31.38 51.36 14.99
CA ALA A 945 -32.86 51.22 15.03
C ALA A 945 -33.46 51.24 13.58
N THR A 946 -34.76 50.93 13.43
CA THR A 946 -35.66 51.20 12.26
C THR A 946 -35.26 50.59 10.88
N ALA A 947 -36.07 49.73 10.22
CA ALA A 947 -37.40 49.93 9.59
C ALA A 947 -37.35 50.77 8.28
N SER A 948 -38.06 50.46 7.17
CA SER A 948 -38.97 49.34 6.83
C SER A 948 -39.39 49.36 5.33
N LYS A 949 -40.11 48.32 4.85
CA LYS A 949 -40.90 48.18 3.59
C LYS A 949 -40.10 47.90 2.28
N VAL A 950 -40.38 46.86 1.46
CA VAL A 950 -41.58 46.35 0.72
C VAL A 950 -41.63 46.93 -0.72
N THR A 951 -41.99 46.27 -1.84
CA THR A 951 -42.85 45.09 -2.23
C THR A 951 -42.10 44.17 -3.25
N CYS A 952 -42.37 42.88 -3.52
CA CYS A 952 -43.54 42.18 -4.14
C CYS A 952 -43.91 42.71 -5.57
N THR A 953 -44.49 42.00 -6.55
CA THR A 953 -45.06 40.62 -6.77
C THR A 953 -45.22 40.41 -8.31
N ALA A 954 -45.60 39.29 -8.96
CA ALA A 954 -46.01 37.91 -8.64
C ALA A 954 -45.79 36.97 -9.87
N GLU A 955 -46.16 35.68 -9.77
CA GLU A 955 -46.38 34.74 -10.90
C GLU A 955 -47.79 34.91 -11.53
N ARG A 956 -48.03 34.37 -12.76
CA ARG A 956 -49.32 33.74 -13.10
C ARG A 956 -49.33 32.80 -14.31
N ASN A 957 -50.35 31.94 -14.33
CA ASN A 957 -50.50 30.71 -15.13
C ASN A 957 -51.20 30.89 -16.50
N SER A 958 -51.22 29.76 -17.23
CA SER A 958 -52.38 29.13 -17.92
C SER A 958 -52.90 29.68 -19.26
N ASP A 959 -52.71 28.81 -20.27
CA ASP A 959 -53.72 28.19 -21.14
C ASP A 959 -54.38 28.92 -22.32
N THR A 960 -54.71 28.09 -23.33
CA THR A 960 -55.32 28.36 -24.66
C THR A 960 -54.45 29.20 -25.61
N MET A 961 -54.30 28.82 -26.88
CA MET A 961 -55.21 28.07 -27.75
C MET A 961 -54.51 26.97 -28.57
#